data_AF-F8CI87-F1
#
_entry.id   AF-F8CI87-F1
#
_cell.length_a   1.000
_cell.length_b   1.000
_cell.length_c   1.000
_cell.angle_alpha   90.00
_cell.angle_beta   90.00
_cell.angle_gamma   90.00
#
_symmetry.space_group_name_H-M   'P 1'
#
loop_
_entity.id
_entity.type
_entity.pdbx_description
1 polymer ?
#
loop_
_entity_poly.entity_id
_entity_poly.type
_entity_poly.pdbx_seq_one_letter_code
_entity_poly.pdbx_strand_id
1 'polypeptide(L)'
;MRFSLMFFASDESALSGRKYELVIESARFADRHGFQGVWVPERHFSALGSLYPNPAVLHAALARETKHLRLNAGSVVLPLHHPLRVAEEWAMVDNLSGGRVGVSFATGWNPDDFALAPERYAERSRTLFEQVDVVRRLWRGAPLAVRNGTGEPSSVRVYPTPVQRELPVWITAASNPATFARAGELGFNLLTHLLDQGVERLAEQVAAYRQARARAGHDPDGGTVTLMLHTFVGGDAQQVRDLAREPYCAFLKSNLGQLKGLAQSRMRDVDLNTLSEREKDDFVHFLYERFATSRAFIGTPDSCMDLAVQLRDLGVDELASLLDFGPPVEAILQNLPHLDTLRARVAELGPRDAAPRGRPAAAPPAPEPAPRQDAVAELQARLPRVMEGADFYAEVAASGAEYGPTMRSLERVWRGEGEALGRLRMPPAVEGERDAYAFHPVLLDSSLLILGALAPERQGGRLVALPTGMRRLRIHAPPTGELYSHVVRTSPPTGSVLEGDVRILDASGELLAEVSGLRIQLMEQAERPTSDPVDALTYALDWRPRTAPAPDAAAGPGTWWVLMDGRGVGKALATRLEARGDTVVRITAGATFQSLGPRDYQVAPGDAAQLRRLVEALLVAGGPVPRGLVHLWSLDGVDPAQTTVETLEAEQTPGALTVLGLVQALVGSGAVRPPRLWLVTRGCQPPAGASGALASATLWGLGRVVSAEHPEVWGGLVDLEPDAPGDASAAALCGVLLAPGGEDQFVLRGEAQAVARLARRRGLPSGGPATRLRADAGYLLTGGLGDLGLGMARWMVERGARHLVLMGRSPLPPREDWAYVAPGSRAARQVAAIRELEALGARVYPAAVDVADRDAVATFLRGYHAEGGPALRGVLHSAGVIQPATLMNLGADALHAVLRPKVAGAWVLHALLEDTPLDFFVLISAVPGLVGWIGSGASNYAAANTFLDALAHHRRARGLPALSVDYGPWSEVGLAVREGGLPMLERQGIGSMSPPQGLAALDRALTQPDAQLAVASLDWPRFFRAFAHARTTPLLAEQVKEAGEGAEPARSPEAGALQAALSEAQPGARSELVREYLRTQVARVLARSSARLDVNASLMSLGLDSLMSIDLRNRIESDLGVVIPMVNLLRGPSIAQLVDDVLPALTLAGAETEMEEVTL
;
A
#
# COMPACT_ATOMS: atom_id res chain seq x y z
N MET A 1 -33.78 -12.43 2.20
CA MET A 1 -32.65 -13.32 2.58
C MET A 1 -33.13 -14.29 3.65
N ARG A 2 -32.78 -15.56 3.54
CA ARG A 2 -33.22 -16.65 4.44
C ARG A 2 -32.14 -16.99 5.47
N PHE A 3 -32.49 -17.66 6.55
CA PHE A 3 -31.55 -18.09 7.59
C PHE A 3 -31.60 -19.60 7.76
N SER A 4 -30.43 -20.20 7.91
CA SER A 4 -30.20 -21.60 8.21
C SER A 4 -29.17 -21.70 9.34
N LEU A 5 -29.10 -22.86 9.98
CA LEU A 5 -28.09 -23.12 11.00
C LEU A 5 -26.94 -23.93 10.40
N MET A 6 -25.73 -23.72 10.89
CA MET A 6 -24.54 -24.44 10.45
C MET A 6 -23.70 -24.89 11.64
N PHE A 7 -23.15 -26.10 11.53
CA PHE A 7 -22.33 -26.72 12.58
C PHE A 7 -21.02 -27.23 12.00
N PHE A 8 -19.90 -26.65 12.44
CA PHE A 8 -18.54 -26.93 12.02
C PHE A 8 -17.54 -26.71 13.18
N ALA A 9 -17.82 -27.37 14.31
CA ALA A 9 -17.12 -27.26 15.59
C ALA A 9 -15.58 -27.28 15.52
N SER A 10 -14.92 -26.48 16.36
CA SER A 10 -13.45 -26.40 16.44
C SER A 10 -12.79 -27.41 17.38
N ASP A 11 -13.53 -27.97 18.35
CA ASP A 11 -12.98 -28.86 19.38
C ASP A 11 -14.02 -29.87 19.90
N GLU A 12 -13.57 -31.10 20.16
CA GLU A 12 -14.33 -32.18 20.79
C GLU A 12 -14.41 -32.01 22.32
N SER A 13 -13.42 -31.33 22.93
CA SER A 13 -13.27 -31.22 24.39
C SER A 13 -14.31 -30.33 25.07
N ALA A 14 -14.90 -29.39 24.31
CA ALA A 14 -15.92 -28.46 24.80
C ALA A 14 -17.29 -29.12 25.06
N LEU A 15 -17.48 -30.39 24.68
CA LEU A 15 -18.78 -31.08 24.75
C LEU A 15 -18.69 -32.31 25.67
N SER A 16 -18.82 -32.11 26.99
CA SER A 16 -18.87 -33.24 27.93
C SER A 16 -20.19 -34.02 27.82
N GLY A 17 -20.13 -35.27 27.33
CA GLY A 17 -21.20 -36.27 27.45
C GLY A 17 -22.38 -36.19 26.46
N ARG A 18 -22.67 -35.02 25.85
CA ARG A 18 -23.81 -34.81 24.94
C ARG A 18 -23.39 -34.14 23.60
N LYS A 19 -22.42 -34.75 22.92
CA LYS A 19 -21.73 -34.22 21.73
C LYS A 19 -22.62 -33.73 20.55
N TYR A 20 -23.84 -34.23 20.42
CA TYR A 20 -24.77 -33.86 19.33
C TYR A 20 -26.02 -33.11 19.80
N GLU A 21 -26.15 -32.85 21.10
CA GLU A 21 -27.33 -32.18 21.67
C GLU A 21 -27.53 -30.79 21.07
N LEU A 22 -26.45 -30.02 20.92
CA LEU A 22 -26.51 -28.70 20.30
C LEU A 22 -27.15 -28.75 18.91
N VAL A 23 -26.72 -29.67 18.04
CA VAL A 23 -27.23 -29.79 16.67
C VAL A 23 -28.69 -30.23 16.67
N ILE A 24 -29.05 -31.21 17.49
CA ILE A 24 -30.42 -31.77 17.55
C ILE A 24 -31.41 -30.74 18.09
N GLU A 25 -31.10 -30.09 19.21
CA GLU A 25 -31.99 -29.11 19.83
C GLU A 25 -32.12 -27.85 18.98
N SER A 26 -31.00 -27.39 18.40
CA SER A 26 -31.04 -26.25 17.46
C SER A 26 -31.83 -26.57 16.20
N ALA A 27 -31.73 -27.80 15.67
CA ALA A 27 -32.54 -28.24 14.53
C ALA A 27 -34.03 -28.29 14.87
N ARG A 28 -34.41 -28.85 16.04
CA ARG A 28 -35.79 -28.85 16.53
C ARG A 28 -36.34 -27.43 16.69
N PHE A 29 -35.53 -26.51 17.22
CA PHE A 29 -35.87 -25.09 17.31
C PHE A 29 -36.09 -24.47 15.92
N ALA A 30 -35.11 -24.62 15.03
CA ALA A 30 -35.13 -24.07 13.68
C ALA A 30 -36.35 -24.56 12.86
N ASP A 31 -36.74 -25.83 13.02
CA ASP A 31 -37.91 -26.44 12.35
C ASP A 31 -39.22 -25.79 12.77
N ARG A 32 -39.33 -25.35 14.04
CA ARG A 32 -40.52 -24.66 14.57
C ARG A 32 -40.55 -23.17 14.25
N HIS A 33 -39.40 -22.56 13.98
CA HIS A 33 -39.25 -21.10 13.84
C HIS A 33 -38.97 -20.63 12.41
N GLY A 34 -39.17 -21.49 11.40
CA GLY A 34 -39.15 -21.08 9.99
C GLY A 34 -37.75 -20.77 9.45
N PHE A 35 -36.72 -21.42 9.99
CA PHE A 35 -35.41 -21.48 9.36
C PHE A 35 -35.45 -22.36 8.11
N GLN A 36 -34.55 -22.12 7.16
CA GLN A 36 -34.55 -22.76 5.84
C GLN A 36 -33.92 -24.16 5.88
N GLY A 37 -32.91 -24.39 6.71
CA GLY A 37 -32.24 -25.68 6.80
C GLY A 37 -31.15 -25.74 7.87
N VAL A 38 -30.55 -26.91 7.96
CA VAL A 38 -29.36 -27.19 8.77
C VAL A 38 -28.24 -27.66 7.83
N TRP A 39 -27.06 -27.07 8.01
CA TRP A 39 -25.87 -27.36 7.25
C TRP A 39 -24.84 -28.04 8.15
N VAL A 40 -24.37 -29.21 7.74
CA VAL A 40 -23.27 -29.91 8.44
C VAL A 40 -22.18 -30.23 7.43
N PRO A 41 -21.05 -29.49 7.42
CA PRO A 41 -19.91 -29.81 6.58
C PRO A 41 -19.28 -31.15 6.97
N GLU A 42 -18.61 -31.75 6.00
CA GLU A 42 -17.87 -32.97 6.19
C GLU A 42 -16.41 -32.65 6.51
N ARG A 43 -15.83 -33.35 7.51
CA ARG A 43 -14.41 -33.23 7.84
C ARG A 43 -13.88 -34.51 8.46
N HIS A 44 -12.72 -34.96 8.01
CA HIS A 44 -12.11 -36.22 8.45
C HIS A 44 -10.76 -36.00 9.12
N PHE A 45 -10.43 -36.84 10.09
CA PHE A 45 -9.07 -37.03 10.63
C PHE A 45 -8.37 -35.78 11.22
N SER A 46 -9.06 -34.65 11.42
CA SER A 46 -8.52 -33.43 12.04
C SER A 46 -9.32 -32.98 13.26
N ALA A 47 -8.73 -32.18 14.15
CA ALA A 47 -9.41 -31.67 15.35
C ALA A 47 -10.59 -30.74 15.03
N LEU A 48 -10.40 -29.82 14.08
CA LEU A 48 -11.47 -28.97 13.53
C LEU A 48 -12.47 -29.84 12.74
N GLY A 49 -13.76 -29.65 12.98
CA GLY A 49 -14.87 -30.36 12.33
C GLY A 49 -15.00 -31.84 12.71
N SER A 50 -14.20 -32.33 13.67
CA SER A 50 -14.07 -33.75 14.03
C SER A 50 -15.36 -34.44 14.44
N LEU A 51 -16.34 -33.67 14.92
CA LEU A 51 -17.65 -34.17 15.33
C LEU A 51 -18.54 -34.58 14.15
N TYR A 52 -18.21 -34.16 12.93
CA TYR A 52 -19.08 -34.34 11.75
C TYR A 52 -18.40 -35.08 10.59
N PRO A 53 -17.79 -36.26 10.82
CA PRO A 53 -17.09 -37.00 9.77
C PRO A 53 -18.05 -37.64 8.76
N ASN A 54 -19.32 -37.85 9.13
CA ASN A 54 -20.33 -38.37 8.23
C ASN A 54 -21.65 -37.58 8.37
N PRO A 55 -21.80 -36.49 7.60
CA PRO A 55 -23.02 -35.69 7.62
C PRO A 55 -24.28 -36.47 7.23
N ALA A 56 -24.19 -37.49 6.37
CA ALA A 56 -25.37 -38.25 5.96
C ALA A 56 -25.98 -39.04 7.13
N VAL A 57 -25.15 -39.62 8.00
CA VAL A 57 -25.60 -40.33 9.20
C VAL A 57 -26.30 -39.38 10.17
N LEU A 58 -25.70 -38.21 10.44
CA LEU A 58 -26.31 -37.22 11.34
C LEU A 58 -27.63 -36.68 10.76
N HIS A 59 -27.67 -36.40 9.46
CA HIS A 59 -28.91 -35.94 8.81
C HIS A 59 -29.99 -37.02 8.76
N ALA A 60 -29.65 -38.31 8.68
CA ALA A 60 -30.64 -39.38 8.81
C ALA A 60 -31.35 -39.36 10.19
N ALA A 61 -30.62 -39.03 11.27
CA ALA A 61 -31.20 -38.80 12.58
C ALA A 61 -32.07 -37.53 12.60
N LEU A 62 -31.55 -36.41 12.08
CA LEU A 62 -32.30 -35.14 12.01
C LEU A 62 -33.55 -35.23 11.12
N ALA A 63 -33.56 -36.09 10.11
CA ALA A 63 -34.72 -36.33 9.27
C ALA A 63 -35.93 -36.84 10.05
N ARG A 64 -35.70 -37.60 11.13
CA ARG A 64 -36.75 -38.07 12.05
C ARG A 64 -37.17 -37.01 13.05
N GLU A 65 -36.26 -36.12 13.42
CA GLU A 65 -36.47 -35.05 14.41
C GLU A 65 -37.13 -33.79 13.84
N THR A 66 -37.12 -33.62 12.51
CA THR A 66 -37.55 -32.40 11.82
C THR A 66 -38.53 -32.72 10.69
N LYS A 67 -39.43 -31.78 10.38
CA LYS A 67 -40.46 -31.95 9.34
C LYS A 67 -40.28 -31.02 8.14
N HIS A 68 -39.74 -29.83 8.34
CA HIS A 68 -39.74 -28.73 7.38
C HIS A 68 -38.34 -28.30 6.95
N LEU A 69 -37.32 -28.51 7.79
CA LEU A 69 -35.95 -28.11 7.48
C LEU A 69 -35.35 -28.88 6.31
N ARG A 70 -34.63 -28.15 5.45
CA ARG A 70 -33.69 -28.77 4.52
C ARG A 70 -32.51 -29.35 5.27
N LEU A 71 -32.10 -30.54 4.85
CA LEU A 71 -31.00 -31.31 5.43
C LEU A 71 -29.82 -31.23 4.46
N ASN A 72 -28.92 -30.29 4.70
CA ASN A 72 -27.91 -29.91 3.74
C ASN A 72 -26.51 -30.37 4.17
N ALA A 73 -25.82 -31.07 3.27
CA ALA A 73 -24.39 -31.30 3.44
C ALA A 73 -23.61 -29.99 3.23
N GLY A 74 -22.79 -29.62 4.20
CA GLY A 74 -22.07 -28.34 4.22
C GLY A 74 -20.73 -28.33 3.51
N SER A 75 -20.30 -29.43 2.87
CA SER A 75 -19.17 -29.58 1.93
C SER A 75 -18.73 -31.05 1.85
N VAL A 76 -19.43 -31.90 1.09
CA VAL A 76 -18.94 -33.25 0.79
C VAL A 76 -17.69 -33.14 -0.07
N VAL A 77 -16.55 -33.60 0.45
CA VAL A 77 -15.28 -33.54 -0.27
C VAL A 77 -15.25 -34.65 -1.30
N LEU A 78 -15.91 -34.42 -2.43
CA LEU A 78 -16.20 -35.45 -3.42
C LEU A 78 -14.96 -36.24 -3.89
N PRO A 79 -13.76 -35.63 -4.07
CA PRO A 79 -12.56 -36.37 -4.44
C PRO A 79 -12.18 -37.52 -3.49
N LEU A 80 -12.56 -37.45 -2.20
CA LEU A 80 -12.30 -38.52 -1.22
C LEU A 80 -13.19 -39.75 -1.42
N HIS A 81 -14.32 -39.58 -2.10
CA HIS A 81 -15.38 -40.58 -2.13
C HIS A 81 -15.50 -41.25 -3.49
N HIS A 82 -16.23 -42.38 -3.49
CA HIS A 82 -16.77 -42.94 -4.71
C HIS A 82 -18.16 -42.33 -4.97
N PRO A 83 -18.47 -41.80 -6.16
CA PRO A 83 -19.74 -41.10 -6.42
C PRO A 83 -20.98 -41.99 -6.23
N LEU A 84 -20.88 -43.31 -6.44
CA LEU A 84 -21.95 -44.26 -6.08
C LEU A 84 -22.30 -44.22 -4.59
N ARG A 85 -21.31 -44.20 -3.70
CA ARG A 85 -21.52 -44.22 -2.25
C ARG A 85 -22.18 -42.94 -1.77
N VAL A 86 -21.70 -41.81 -2.28
CA VAL A 86 -22.30 -40.51 -2.02
C VAL A 86 -23.76 -40.48 -2.47
N ALA A 87 -24.06 -40.98 -3.68
CA ALA A 87 -25.42 -41.01 -4.19
C ALA A 87 -26.34 -41.95 -3.38
N GLU A 88 -25.88 -43.15 -3.00
CA GLU A 88 -26.64 -44.10 -2.16
C GLU A 88 -26.97 -43.54 -0.78
N GLU A 89 -25.97 -42.99 -0.09
CA GLU A 89 -26.12 -42.51 1.28
C GLU A 89 -27.10 -41.33 1.34
N TRP A 90 -26.96 -40.38 0.43
CA TRP A 90 -27.87 -39.24 0.38
C TRP A 90 -29.25 -39.59 -0.18
N ALA A 91 -29.38 -40.61 -1.05
CA ALA A 91 -30.68 -41.12 -1.47
C ALA A 91 -31.47 -41.73 -0.29
N MET A 92 -30.77 -42.38 0.65
CA MET A 92 -31.40 -42.89 1.87
C MET A 92 -31.90 -41.74 2.76
N VAL A 93 -31.08 -40.71 2.98
CA VAL A 93 -31.49 -39.52 3.75
C VAL A 93 -32.66 -38.80 3.07
N ASP A 94 -32.67 -38.75 1.73
CA ASP A 94 -33.76 -38.15 0.95
C ASP A 94 -35.08 -38.89 1.17
N ASN A 95 -35.05 -40.22 1.17
CA ASN A 95 -36.21 -41.05 1.49
C ASN A 95 -36.66 -40.89 2.95
N LEU A 96 -35.74 -40.88 3.91
CA LEU A 96 -36.06 -40.70 5.33
C LEU A 96 -36.65 -39.32 5.63
N SER A 97 -36.20 -38.29 4.92
CA SER A 97 -36.65 -36.92 5.11
C SER A 97 -37.89 -36.56 4.29
N GLY A 98 -38.27 -37.37 3.30
CA GLY A 98 -39.37 -37.06 2.39
C GLY A 98 -39.01 -36.02 1.34
N GLY A 99 -37.76 -36.02 0.86
CA GLY A 99 -37.33 -35.16 -0.24
C GLY A 99 -36.71 -33.82 0.16
N ARG A 100 -36.06 -33.72 1.33
CA ARG A 100 -35.55 -32.45 1.88
C ARG A 100 -34.02 -32.30 1.79
N VAL A 101 -33.34 -33.18 1.06
CA VAL A 101 -31.88 -33.20 0.97
C VAL A 101 -31.33 -32.13 0.02
N GLY A 102 -30.22 -31.50 0.41
CA GLY A 102 -29.33 -30.79 -0.49
C GLY A 102 -27.87 -31.14 -0.21
N VAL A 103 -27.00 -31.02 -1.21
CA VAL A 103 -25.58 -31.36 -1.04
C VAL A 103 -24.72 -30.24 -1.61
N SER A 104 -23.84 -29.68 -0.78
CA SER A 104 -22.71 -28.89 -1.26
C SER A 104 -21.51 -29.81 -1.49
N PHE A 105 -20.87 -29.71 -2.65
CA PHE A 105 -19.63 -30.42 -2.93
C PHE A 105 -18.43 -29.47 -2.86
N ALA A 106 -17.31 -29.99 -2.36
CA ALA A 106 -16.07 -29.26 -2.23
C ALA A 106 -14.90 -30.05 -2.84
N THR A 107 -13.86 -29.32 -3.25
CA THR A 107 -12.61 -29.91 -3.77
C THR A 107 -11.74 -30.50 -2.67
N GLY A 108 -11.88 -30.04 -1.43
CA GLY A 108 -10.97 -30.36 -0.33
C GLY A 108 -9.69 -29.53 -0.38
N TRP A 109 -9.33 -28.93 0.75
CA TRP A 109 -8.13 -28.07 0.85
C TRP A 109 -7.05 -28.69 1.72
N ASN A 110 -7.42 -29.51 2.72
CA ASN A 110 -6.49 -30.11 3.67
C ASN A 110 -5.91 -31.42 3.10
N PRO A 111 -4.59 -31.56 2.95
CA PRO A 111 -3.95 -32.81 2.51
C PRO A 111 -4.27 -34.01 3.41
N ASP A 112 -4.40 -33.81 4.73
CA ASP A 112 -4.60 -34.91 5.67
C ASP A 112 -5.95 -35.62 5.48
N ASP A 113 -6.96 -34.89 4.97
CA ASP A 113 -8.27 -35.45 4.64
C ASP A 113 -8.15 -36.52 3.52
N PHE A 114 -7.08 -36.47 2.70
CA PHE A 114 -6.83 -37.37 1.57
C PHE A 114 -6.09 -38.66 1.95
N ALA A 115 -6.01 -39.01 3.24
CA ALA A 115 -5.40 -40.26 3.70
C ALA A 115 -5.98 -41.52 3.01
N LEU A 116 -7.24 -41.49 2.58
CA LEU A 116 -7.91 -42.61 1.89
C LEU A 116 -7.72 -42.61 0.36
N ALA A 117 -7.31 -41.49 -0.24
CA ALA A 117 -7.14 -41.34 -1.69
C ALA A 117 -6.06 -40.28 -2.02
N PRO A 118 -4.82 -40.47 -1.55
CA PRO A 118 -3.77 -39.45 -1.62
C PRO A 118 -3.44 -39.03 -3.06
N GLU A 119 -3.55 -39.96 -4.01
CA GLU A 119 -3.30 -39.73 -5.44
C GLU A 119 -4.24 -38.70 -6.06
N ARG A 120 -5.43 -38.49 -5.47
CA ARG A 120 -6.42 -37.54 -5.98
C ARG A 120 -6.19 -36.11 -5.54
N TYR A 121 -5.27 -35.85 -4.61
CA TYR A 121 -5.05 -34.50 -4.08
C TYR A 121 -4.59 -33.54 -5.18
N ALA A 122 -3.69 -33.96 -6.07
CA ALA A 122 -3.19 -33.12 -7.16
C ALA A 122 -4.27 -32.71 -8.17
N GLU A 123 -5.21 -33.62 -8.48
CA GLU A 123 -6.26 -33.42 -9.49
C GLU A 123 -7.64 -33.07 -8.91
N ARG A 124 -7.73 -32.85 -7.59
CA ARG A 124 -8.98 -32.73 -6.81
C ARG A 124 -10.04 -31.79 -7.39
N SER A 125 -9.64 -30.68 -8.00
CA SER A 125 -10.57 -29.72 -8.63
C SER A 125 -11.24 -30.30 -9.88
N ARG A 126 -10.46 -30.96 -10.74
CA ARG A 126 -10.97 -31.65 -11.92
C ARG A 126 -11.85 -32.83 -11.51
N THR A 127 -11.39 -33.63 -10.54
CA THR A 127 -12.15 -34.78 -10.00
C THR A 127 -13.51 -34.38 -9.45
N LEU A 128 -13.62 -33.24 -8.75
CA LEU A 128 -14.90 -32.72 -8.24
C LEU A 128 -15.93 -32.56 -9.37
N PHE A 129 -15.59 -31.81 -10.42
CA PHE A 129 -16.55 -31.50 -11.49
C PHE A 129 -16.85 -32.70 -12.38
N GLU A 130 -15.90 -33.62 -12.57
CA GLU A 130 -16.17 -34.88 -13.26
C GLU A 130 -17.15 -35.77 -12.47
N GLN A 131 -16.97 -35.86 -11.15
CA GLN A 131 -17.77 -36.75 -10.32
C GLN A 131 -19.15 -36.18 -9.95
N VAL A 132 -19.32 -34.85 -9.87
CA VAL A 132 -20.62 -34.26 -9.53
C VAL A 132 -21.70 -34.62 -10.56
N ASP A 133 -21.33 -34.67 -11.84
CA ASP A 133 -22.23 -35.09 -12.91
C ASP A 133 -22.52 -36.59 -12.85
N VAL A 134 -21.58 -37.41 -12.38
CA VAL A 134 -21.83 -38.84 -12.11
C VAL A 134 -22.88 -38.98 -11.01
N VAL A 135 -22.75 -38.27 -9.89
CA VAL A 135 -23.73 -38.29 -8.80
C VAL A 135 -25.12 -37.87 -9.29
N ARG A 136 -25.23 -36.79 -10.08
CA ARG A 136 -26.53 -36.34 -10.62
C ARG A 136 -27.18 -37.35 -11.56
N ARG A 137 -26.39 -38.02 -12.41
CA ARG A 137 -26.92 -39.08 -13.29
C ARG A 137 -27.43 -40.27 -12.48
N LEU A 138 -26.65 -40.71 -11.50
CA LEU A 138 -27.04 -41.78 -10.58
C LEU A 138 -28.32 -41.41 -9.80
N TRP A 139 -28.42 -40.16 -9.34
CA TRP A 139 -29.60 -39.64 -8.64
C TRP A 139 -30.88 -39.73 -9.48
N ARG A 140 -30.78 -39.47 -10.80
CA ARG A 140 -31.88 -39.64 -11.77
C ARG A 140 -32.19 -41.10 -12.10
N GLY A 141 -31.48 -42.06 -11.51
CA GLY A 141 -31.64 -43.49 -11.74
C GLY A 141 -30.89 -44.04 -12.95
N ALA A 142 -29.99 -43.26 -13.57
CA ALA A 142 -29.17 -43.76 -14.68
C ALA A 142 -28.16 -44.80 -14.18
N PRO A 143 -27.90 -45.87 -14.95
CA PRO A 143 -26.87 -46.84 -14.62
C PRO A 143 -25.45 -46.27 -14.81
N LEU A 144 -24.50 -46.76 -14.02
CA LEU A 144 -23.07 -46.49 -14.14
C LEU A 144 -22.33 -47.79 -14.44
N ALA A 145 -21.48 -47.77 -15.47
CA ALA A 145 -20.58 -48.88 -15.76
C ALA A 145 -19.40 -48.88 -14.79
N VAL A 146 -19.17 -50.00 -14.11
CA VAL A 146 -18.07 -50.24 -13.17
C VAL A 146 -17.47 -51.63 -13.40
N ARG A 147 -16.32 -51.92 -12.80
CA ARG A 147 -15.79 -53.30 -12.75
C ARG A 147 -16.22 -53.98 -11.45
N ASN A 148 -16.66 -55.23 -11.53
CA ASN A 148 -17.03 -56.02 -10.36
C ASN A 148 -15.77 -56.64 -9.68
N GLY A 149 -15.98 -57.44 -8.62
CA GLY A 149 -14.89 -58.10 -7.89
C GLY A 149 -14.07 -59.12 -8.69
N THR A 150 -14.53 -59.53 -9.88
CA THR A 150 -13.78 -60.38 -10.82
C THR A 150 -13.12 -59.58 -11.96
N GLY A 151 -13.27 -58.24 -11.96
CA GLY A 151 -12.72 -57.34 -12.97
C GLY A 151 -13.58 -57.20 -14.24
N GLU A 152 -14.72 -57.87 -14.32
CA GLU A 152 -15.65 -57.81 -15.45
C GLU A 152 -16.49 -56.54 -15.44
N PRO A 153 -16.86 -55.98 -16.60
CA PRO A 153 -17.80 -54.86 -16.68
C PRO A 153 -19.16 -55.23 -16.09
N SER A 154 -19.67 -54.38 -15.20
CA SER A 154 -20.98 -54.49 -14.57
C SER A 154 -21.68 -53.14 -14.57
N SER A 155 -23.01 -53.15 -14.70
CA SER A 155 -23.83 -51.95 -14.71
C SER A 155 -24.59 -51.84 -13.40
N VAL A 156 -24.29 -50.81 -12.60
CA VAL A 156 -24.88 -50.59 -11.28
C VAL A 156 -25.75 -49.34 -11.26
N ARG A 157 -26.79 -49.32 -10.41
CA ARG A 157 -27.63 -48.14 -10.14
C ARG A 157 -27.86 -48.00 -8.64
N VAL A 158 -28.24 -46.80 -8.21
CA VAL A 158 -28.49 -46.48 -6.80
C VAL A 158 -29.85 -47.01 -6.34
N TYR A 159 -29.88 -47.59 -5.14
CA TYR A 159 -31.10 -47.95 -4.40
C TYR A 159 -30.97 -47.55 -2.92
N PRO A 160 -32.04 -47.08 -2.25
CA PRO A 160 -33.35 -46.78 -2.81
C PRO A 160 -33.28 -45.63 -3.82
N THR A 161 -34.24 -45.58 -4.76
CA THR A 161 -34.36 -44.43 -5.67
C THR A 161 -34.71 -43.18 -4.83
N PRO A 162 -34.05 -42.02 -5.05
CA PRO A 162 -34.41 -40.78 -4.37
C PRO A 162 -35.88 -40.37 -4.57
N VAL A 163 -36.44 -39.65 -3.60
CA VAL A 163 -37.76 -39.02 -3.68
C VAL A 163 -37.69 -37.80 -4.60
N GLN A 164 -36.63 -36.99 -4.46
CA GLN A 164 -36.40 -35.84 -5.33
C GLN A 164 -35.89 -36.31 -6.70
N ARG A 165 -36.50 -35.83 -7.79
CA ARG A 165 -36.07 -36.13 -9.16
C ARG A 165 -34.69 -35.55 -9.50
N GLU A 166 -34.37 -34.38 -8.95
CA GLU A 166 -33.10 -33.69 -9.12
C GLU A 166 -32.52 -33.40 -7.74
N LEU A 167 -31.22 -33.61 -7.58
CA LEU A 167 -30.51 -33.23 -6.36
C LEU A 167 -30.24 -31.71 -6.37
N PRO A 168 -30.67 -30.95 -5.35
CA PRO A 168 -30.21 -29.58 -5.15
C PRO A 168 -28.69 -29.58 -4.83
N VAL A 169 -27.89 -28.99 -5.71
CA VAL A 169 -26.42 -28.98 -5.62
C VAL A 169 -25.85 -27.59 -5.39
N TRP A 170 -24.95 -27.47 -4.42
CA TRP A 170 -24.08 -26.31 -4.20
C TRP A 170 -22.63 -26.68 -4.53
N ILE A 171 -21.85 -25.69 -4.97
CA ILE A 171 -20.39 -25.76 -5.00
C ILE A 171 -19.86 -24.87 -3.88
N THR A 172 -19.04 -25.45 -3.01
CA THR A 172 -18.34 -24.68 -1.98
C THR A 172 -17.18 -23.92 -2.61
N ALA A 173 -17.18 -22.59 -2.46
CA ALA A 173 -16.17 -21.70 -3.00
C ALA A 173 -15.65 -20.72 -1.93
N ALA A 174 -14.35 -20.75 -1.69
CA ALA A 174 -13.62 -19.71 -0.94
C ALA A 174 -13.34 -18.50 -1.87
N SER A 175 -12.38 -17.63 -1.55
CA SER A 175 -12.14 -16.37 -2.29
C SER A 175 -11.57 -16.48 -3.72
N ASN A 176 -11.68 -17.65 -4.40
CA ASN A 176 -11.22 -17.86 -5.78
C ASN A 176 -12.34 -17.53 -6.82
N PRO A 177 -12.19 -16.47 -7.64
CA PRO A 177 -13.20 -16.07 -8.61
C PRO A 177 -13.50 -17.14 -9.68
N ALA A 178 -12.54 -18.00 -10.02
CA ALA A 178 -12.73 -19.04 -11.04
C ALA A 178 -13.77 -20.09 -10.60
N THR A 179 -13.79 -20.44 -9.31
CA THR A 179 -14.77 -21.39 -8.77
C THR A 179 -16.19 -20.82 -8.80
N PHE A 180 -16.33 -19.52 -8.49
CA PHE A 180 -17.60 -18.79 -8.59
C PHE A 180 -18.13 -18.78 -10.03
N ALA A 181 -17.30 -18.37 -10.98
CA ALA A 181 -17.67 -18.37 -12.39
C ALA A 181 -18.05 -19.78 -12.87
N ARG A 182 -17.25 -20.80 -12.53
CA ARG A 182 -17.51 -22.19 -12.96
C ARG A 182 -18.80 -22.77 -12.38
N ALA A 183 -19.10 -22.50 -11.11
CA ALA A 183 -20.38 -22.87 -10.51
C ALA A 183 -21.56 -22.21 -11.24
N GLY A 184 -21.39 -20.95 -11.65
CA GLY A 184 -22.38 -20.22 -12.44
C GLY A 184 -22.57 -20.80 -13.85
N GLU A 185 -21.49 -21.09 -14.57
CA GLU A 185 -21.52 -21.71 -15.90
C GLU A 185 -22.23 -23.05 -15.92
N LEU A 186 -22.09 -23.84 -14.85
CA LEU A 186 -22.72 -25.17 -14.73
C LEU A 186 -24.12 -25.12 -14.09
N GLY A 187 -24.58 -23.93 -13.72
CA GLY A 187 -25.91 -23.72 -13.16
C GLY A 187 -26.09 -24.17 -11.71
N PHE A 188 -25.01 -24.45 -10.97
CA PHE A 188 -25.07 -24.86 -9.56
C PHE A 188 -25.31 -23.68 -8.61
N ASN A 189 -25.78 -23.97 -7.40
CA ASN A 189 -25.83 -23.01 -6.30
C ASN A 189 -24.43 -22.82 -5.68
N LEU A 190 -24.27 -21.85 -4.78
CA LEU A 190 -22.97 -21.47 -4.26
C LEU A 190 -22.97 -21.38 -2.73
N LEU A 191 -21.99 -22.02 -2.08
CA LEU A 191 -21.75 -21.92 -0.63
C LEU A 191 -20.39 -21.25 -0.41
N THR A 192 -20.33 -20.15 0.34
CA THR A 192 -19.11 -19.33 0.53
C THR A 192 -19.01 -18.75 1.95
N HIS A 193 -17.96 -17.96 2.26
CA HIS A 193 -17.70 -17.38 3.58
C HIS A 193 -16.98 -16.02 3.51
N LEU A 194 -16.96 -15.28 4.63
CA LEU A 194 -16.22 -14.00 4.79
C LEU A 194 -14.86 -14.13 5.51
N LEU A 195 -14.42 -15.34 5.85
CA LEU A 195 -13.22 -15.52 6.68
C LEU A 195 -11.95 -14.92 6.04
N ASP A 196 -11.70 -15.18 4.75
CA ASP A 196 -10.52 -14.73 4.01
C ASP A 196 -10.79 -13.53 3.06
N GLN A 197 -12.01 -12.97 3.07
CA GLN A 197 -12.44 -11.91 2.15
C GLN A 197 -13.37 -10.89 2.81
N GLY A 198 -13.33 -9.64 2.33
CA GLY A 198 -14.26 -8.58 2.75
C GLY A 198 -15.59 -8.64 2.00
N VAL A 199 -16.55 -7.83 2.45
CA VAL A 199 -17.88 -7.74 1.84
C VAL A 199 -17.81 -7.20 0.41
N GLU A 200 -16.88 -6.28 0.14
CA GLU A 200 -16.67 -5.68 -1.18
C GLU A 200 -16.23 -6.73 -2.21
N ARG A 201 -15.24 -7.56 -1.83
CA ARG A 201 -14.75 -8.65 -2.69
C ARG A 201 -15.81 -9.73 -2.89
N LEU A 202 -16.61 -10.04 -1.87
CA LEU A 202 -17.74 -10.95 -2.01
C LEU A 202 -18.76 -10.41 -3.03
N ALA A 203 -18.99 -9.10 -3.08
CA ALA A 203 -19.91 -8.48 -4.04
C ALA A 203 -19.48 -8.71 -5.48
N GLU A 204 -18.18 -8.50 -5.76
CA GLU A 204 -17.60 -8.75 -7.08
C GLU A 204 -17.74 -10.23 -7.49
N GLN A 205 -17.50 -11.15 -6.56
CA GLN A 205 -17.59 -12.59 -6.82
C GLN A 205 -19.03 -13.06 -7.06
N VAL A 206 -19.98 -12.55 -6.27
CA VAL A 206 -21.40 -12.83 -6.48
C VAL A 206 -21.86 -12.29 -7.83
N ALA A 207 -21.46 -11.07 -8.20
CA ALA A 207 -21.76 -10.50 -9.52
C ALA A 207 -21.18 -11.36 -10.66
N ALA A 208 -19.93 -11.80 -10.54
CA ALA A 208 -19.29 -12.67 -11.53
C ALA A 208 -20.01 -14.04 -11.67
N TYR A 209 -20.43 -14.64 -10.55
CA TYR A 209 -21.23 -15.87 -10.55
C TYR A 209 -22.56 -15.68 -11.29
N ARG A 210 -23.29 -14.60 -11.00
CA ARG A 210 -24.57 -14.27 -11.65
C ARG A 210 -24.41 -14.03 -13.15
N GLN A 211 -23.38 -13.31 -13.55
CA GLN A 211 -23.05 -13.08 -14.96
C GLN A 211 -22.65 -14.39 -15.68
N ALA A 212 -21.89 -15.26 -15.03
CA ALA A 212 -21.52 -16.56 -15.58
C ALA A 212 -22.75 -17.45 -15.84
N ARG A 213 -23.72 -17.45 -14.91
CA ARG A 213 -25.03 -18.10 -15.12
C ARG A 213 -25.74 -17.56 -16.36
N ALA A 214 -25.86 -16.24 -16.47
CA ALA A 214 -26.53 -15.59 -17.60
C ALA A 214 -25.87 -15.96 -18.93
N ARG A 215 -24.53 -15.91 -19.02
CA ARG A 215 -23.77 -16.27 -20.23
C ARG A 215 -23.95 -17.74 -20.64
N ALA A 216 -24.11 -18.64 -19.67
CA ALA A 216 -24.35 -20.06 -19.91
C ALA A 216 -25.83 -20.40 -20.18
N GLY A 217 -26.73 -19.40 -20.22
CA GLY A 217 -28.16 -19.58 -20.48
C GLY A 217 -28.97 -20.03 -19.26
N HIS A 218 -28.41 -19.94 -18.05
CA HIS A 218 -29.13 -20.16 -16.80
C HIS A 218 -29.77 -18.86 -16.30
N ASP A 219 -30.89 -18.97 -15.57
CA ASP A 219 -31.46 -17.81 -14.87
C ASP A 219 -30.41 -17.24 -13.89
N PRO A 220 -29.97 -15.96 -14.05
CA PRO A 220 -28.98 -15.35 -13.17
C PRO A 220 -29.47 -15.30 -11.72
N ASP A 221 -30.76 -15.03 -11.48
CA ASP A 221 -31.35 -14.92 -10.15
C ASP A 221 -31.76 -16.29 -9.59
N GLY A 222 -31.89 -17.30 -10.45
CA GLY A 222 -32.34 -18.65 -10.07
C GLY A 222 -31.34 -19.46 -9.21
N GLY A 223 -30.08 -19.05 -9.12
CA GLY A 223 -29.08 -19.71 -8.27
C GLY A 223 -29.12 -19.21 -6.82
N THR A 224 -29.02 -20.09 -5.83
CA THR A 224 -28.93 -19.67 -4.41
C THR A 224 -27.47 -19.40 -4.02
N VAL A 225 -27.18 -18.22 -3.48
CA VAL A 225 -25.91 -17.89 -2.80
C VAL A 225 -26.13 -18.02 -1.29
N THR A 226 -25.51 -19.05 -0.71
CA THR A 226 -25.51 -19.33 0.72
C THR A 226 -24.18 -18.86 1.33
N LEU A 227 -24.23 -18.00 2.34
CA LEU A 227 -23.05 -17.47 3.02
C LEU A 227 -22.94 -18.05 4.44
N MET A 228 -21.86 -18.76 4.72
CA MET A 228 -21.47 -19.16 6.06
C MET A 228 -20.94 -17.95 6.84
N LEU A 229 -21.51 -17.71 8.02
CA LEU A 229 -21.15 -16.59 8.89
C LEU A 229 -21.09 -17.04 10.35
N HIS A 230 -20.04 -16.63 11.07
CA HIS A 230 -19.95 -16.86 12.53
C HIS A 230 -21.05 -16.06 13.23
N THR A 231 -21.87 -16.73 14.04
CA THR A 231 -23.09 -16.14 14.59
C THR A 231 -23.27 -16.49 16.06
N PHE A 232 -23.25 -15.47 16.91
CA PHE A 232 -23.64 -15.54 18.32
C PHE A 232 -24.37 -14.23 18.68
N VAL A 233 -25.71 -14.29 18.72
CA VAL A 233 -26.58 -13.11 18.87
C VAL A 233 -27.35 -13.22 20.17
N GLY A 234 -27.32 -12.20 21.03
CA GLY A 234 -27.98 -12.21 22.34
C GLY A 234 -28.63 -10.90 22.74
N GLY A 235 -29.16 -10.84 23.96
CA GLY A 235 -29.85 -9.64 24.49
C GLY A 235 -28.90 -8.52 24.96
N ASP A 236 -27.67 -8.85 25.31
CA ASP A 236 -26.65 -7.92 25.80
C ASP A 236 -25.37 -8.02 24.95
N ALA A 237 -24.99 -6.91 24.31
CA ALA A 237 -23.85 -6.88 23.39
C ALA A 237 -22.50 -7.16 24.08
N GLN A 238 -22.34 -6.78 25.35
CA GLN A 238 -21.09 -6.96 26.08
C GLN A 238 -20.94 -8.42 26.50
N GLN A 239 -21.99 -9.01 27.08
CA GLN A 239 -22.02 -10.43 27.45
C GLN A 239 -21.76 -11.34 26.24
N VAL A 240 -22.37 -11.03 25.10
CA VAL A 240 -22.18 -11.76 23.84
C VAL A 240 -20.72 -11.68 23.36
N ARG A 241 -20.10 -10.50 23.44
CA ARG A 241 -18.68 -10.33 23.07
C ARG A 241 -17.76 -11.08 24.02
N ASP A 242 -17.99 -11.00 25.33
CA ASP A 242 -17.15 -11.65 26.33
C ASP A 242 -17.17 -13.17 26.17
N LEU A 243 -18.35 -13.75 25.91
CA LEU A 243 -18.50 -15.19 25.68
C LEU A 243 -17.96 -15.66 24.33
N ALA A 244 -17.93 -14.79 23.30
CA ALA A 244 -17.48 -15.15 21.96
C ALA A 244 -15.99 -14.89 21.72
N ARG A 245 -15.34 -14.02 22.51
CA ARG A 245 -13.96 -13.53 22.28
C ARG A 245 -12.94 -14.65 22.23
N GLU A 246 -12.73 -15.34 23.35
CA GLU A 246 -11.70 -16.39 23.43
C GLU A 246 -11.98 -17.55 22.45
N PRO A 247 -13.23 -18.05 22.34
CA PRO A 247 -13.54 -19.08 21.34
C PRO A 247 -13.23 -18.64 19.91
N TYR A 248 -13.58 -17.41 19.54
CA TYR A 248 -13.37 -16.94 18.18
C TYR A 248 -11.88 -16.67 17.90
N CYS A 249 -11.12 -16.15 18.87
CA CYS A 249 -9.67 -16.06 18.76
C CYS A 249 -9.01 -17.44 18.58
N ALA A 250 -9.43 -18.45 19.34
CA ALA A 250 -8.94 -19.83 19.19
C ALA A 250 -9.27 -20.42 17.80
N PHE A 251 -10.47 -20.15 17.29
CA PHE A 251 -10.86 -20.49 15.93
C PHE A 251 -9.95 -19.80 14.89
N LEU A 252 -9.72 -18.49 15.01
CA LEU A 252 -8.83 -17.74 14.10
C LEU A 252 -7.40 -18.27 14.17
N LYS A 253 -6.90 -18.60 15.38
CA LYS A 253 -5.57 -19.14 15.62
C LYS A 253 -5.36 -20.49 14.93
N SER A 254 -6.34 -21.39 15.04
CA SER A 254 -6.30 -22.71 14.37
C SER A 254 -6.45 -22.63 12.85
N ASN A 255 -6.95 -21.50 12.32
CA ASN A 255 -7.17 -21.28 10.88
C ASN A 255 -6.22 -20.23 10.27
N LEU A 256 -5.15 -19.83 10.96
CA LEU A 256 -4.18 -18.82 10.48
C LEU A 256 -3.62 -19.14 9.08
N GLY A 257 -3.42 -20.42 8.76
CA GLY A 257 -2.96 -20.85 7.44
C GLY A 257 -3.89 -20.47 6.28
N GLN A 258 -5.19 -20.33 6.53
CA GLN A 258 -6.19 -19.87 5.56
C GLN A 258 -6.32 -18.35 5.51
N LEU A 259 -5.89 -17.65 6.57
CA LEU A 259 -5.91 -16.19 6.69
C LEU A 259 -4.66 -15.52 6.08
N LYS A 260 -3.81 -16.27 5.37
CA LYS A 260 -2.60 -15.76 4.69
C LYS A 260 -2.90 -14.56 3.76
N GLY A 261 -4.08 -14.54 3.12
CA GLY A 261 -4.53 -13.42 2.27
C GLY A 261 -4.81 -12.11 3.03
N LEU A 262 -5.07 -12.16 4.33
CA LEU A 262 -5.27 -10.99 5.18
C LEU A 262 -3.96 -10.45 5.76
N ALA A 263 -2.98 -11.32 6.06
CA ALA A 263 -1.63 -10.90 6.45
C ALA A 263 -0.99 -10.03 5.36
N GLN A 264 -1.24 -10.35 4.09
CA GLN A 264 -0.79 -9.59 2.91
C GLN A 264 -1.38 -8.18 2.79
N SER A 265 -2.44 -7.86 3.54
CA SER A 265 -3.08 -6.54 3.47
C SER A 265 -2.55 -5.52 4.46
N ARG A 266 -1.83 -5.93 5.54
CA ARG A 266 -1.29 -5.00 6.56
C ARG A 266 -0.03 -5.44 7.33
N MET A 267 0.58 -6.59 7.06
CA MET A 267 1.92 -6.89 7.56
C MET A 267 2.75 -7.53 6.44
N ARG A 268 4.08 -7.57 6.61
CA ARG A 268 5.03 -8.16 5.66
C ARG A 268 4.58 -9.56 5.21
N ASP A 269 5.29 -10.15 4.24
CA ASP A 269 5.24 -11.58 3.92
C ASP A 269 5.74 -12.38 5.15
N VAL A 270 4.99 -12.33 6.24
CA VAL A 270 5.23 -13.02 7.50
C VAL A 270 4.71 -14.40 7.26
N ASP A 271 5.60 -15.39 7.24
CA ASP A 271 5.16 -16.75 7.38
C ASP A 271 4.53 -16.87 8.78
N LEU A 272 3.19 -16.90 8.83
CA LEU A 272 2.43 -17.00 10.09
C LEU A 272 2.83 -18.25 10.90
N ASN A 273 3.51 -19.21 10.26
CA ASN A 273 4.08 -20.39 10.89
C ASN A 273 5.34 -20.10 11.72
N THR A 274 6.03 -18.97 11.52
CA THR A 274 7.26 -18.59 12.25
C THR A 274 7.01 -17.65 13.43
N LEU A 275 5.77 -17.19 13.64
CA LEU A 275 5.39 -16.38 14.79
C LEU A 275 5.47 -17.20 16.08
N SER A 276 5.93 -16.59 17.17
CA SER A 276 5.82 -17.14 18.51
C SER A 276 4.35 -17.25 18.94
N GLU A 277 4.05 -18.12 19.90
CA GLU A 277 2.67 -18.31 20.39
C GLU A 277 2.03 -17.01 20.91
N ARG A 278 2.83 -16.15 21.56
CA ARG A 278 2.39 -14.84 22.04
C ARG A 278 2.04 -13.89 20.89
N GLU A 279 2.86 -13.85 19.83
CA GLU A 279 2.57 -13.02 18.65
C GLU A 279 1.33 -13.51 17.89
N LYS A 280 1.10 -14.83 17.85
CA LYS A 280 -0.14 -15.39 17.30
C LYS A 280 -1.35 -14.95 18.11
N ASP A 281 -1.25 -14.96 19.44
CA ASP A 281 -2.32 -14.51 20.34
C ASP A 281 -2.63 -13.02 20.12
N ASP A 282 -1.61 -12.16 20.14
CA ASP A 282 -1.77 -10.72 19.90
C ASP A 282 -2.40 -10.44 18.52
N PHE A 283 -1.99 -11.19 17.48
CA PHE A 283 -2.53 -11.06 16.14
C PHE A 283 -4.01 -11.48 16.04
N VAL A 284 -4.41 -12.61 16.65
CA VAL A 284 -5.81 -13.05 16.60
C VAL A 284 -6.73 -12.18 17.43
N HIS A 285 -6.26 -11.63 18.56
CA HIS A 285 -7.01 -10.63 19.32
C HIS A 285 -7.26 -9.36 18.51
N PHE A 286 -6.25 -8.89 17.75
CA PHE A 286 -6.42 -7.79 16.81
C PHE A 286 -7.45 -8.11 15.72
N LEU A 287 -7.39 -9.31 15.12
CA LEU A 287 -8.35 -9.73 14.09
C LEU A 287 -9.77 -9.84 14.64
N TYR A 288 -9.94 -10.33 15.88
CA TYR A 288 -11.23 -10.42 16.54
C TYR A 288 -11.92 -9.06 16.63
N GLU A 289 -11.23 -8.02 17.12
CA GLU A 289 -11.79 -6.67 17.25
C GLU A 289 -12.33 -6.13 15.93
N ARG A 290 -11.69 -6.50 14.82
CA ARG A 290 -12.09 -6.09 13.47
C ARG A 290 -13.21 -6.97 12.90
N PHE A 291 -13.14 -8.28 13.08
CA PHE A 291 -14.07 -9.22 12.45
C PHE A 291 -15.40 -9.31 13.16
N ALA A 292 -15.42 -9.20 14.48
CA ALA A 292 -16.65 -9.24 15.28
C ALA A 292 -17.66 -8.15 14.89
N THR A 293 -17.19 -7.02 14.34
CA THR A 293 -18.04 -5.89 13.95
C THR A 293 -18.35 -5.82 12.45
N SER A 294 -17.57 -6.49 11.60
CA SER A 294 -17.65 -6.31 10.14
C SER A 294 -17.80 -7.61 9.34
N ARG A 295 -17.62 -8.78 9.96
CA ARG A 295 -17.57 -10.09 9.29
C ARG A 295 -18.19 -11.24 10.08
N ALA A 296 -18.91 -10.94 11.16
CA ALA A 296 -19.60 -11.91 12.00
C ALA A 296 -20.85 -11.27 12.61
N PHE A 297 -21.82 -12.09 13.00
CA PHE A 297 -22.96 -11.67 13.81
C PHE A 297 -22.66 -11.94 15.28
N ILE A 298 -21.82 -11.10 15.89
CA ILE A 298 -21.50 -11.14 17.33
C ILE A 298 -22.02 -9.86 17.98
N GLY A 299 -23.22 -9.92 18.53
CA GLY A 299 -23.86 -8.76 19.16
C GLY A 299 -25.34 -8.96 19.47
N THR A 300 -26.13 -7.89 19.42
CA THR A 300 -27.59 -7.92 19.53
C THR A 300 -28.26 -7.97 18.15
N PRO A 301 -29.56 -8.35 18.06
CA PRO A 301 -30.30 -8.29 16.80
C PRO A 301 -30.25 -6.92 16.12
N ASP A 302 -30.26 -5.82 16.89
CA ASP A 302 -30.12 -4.46 16.36
C ASP A 302 -28.73 -4.23 15.74
N SER A 303 -27.66 -4.56 16.48
CA SER A 303 -26.29 -4.32 16.01
C SER A 303 -25.90 -5.15 14.78
N CYS A 304 -26.55 -6.30 14.56
CA CYS A 304 -26.29 -7.16 13.40
C CYS A 304 -27.09 -6.74 12.16
N MET A 305 -28.05 -5.82 12.30
CA MET A 305 -29.00 -5.48 11.24
C MET A 305 -28.30 -4.84 10.04
N ASP A 306 -27.35 -3.93 10.26
CA ASP A 306 -26.65 -3.23 9.18
C ASP A 306 -25.90 -4.20 8.26
N LEU A 307 -25.13 -5.12 8.83
CA LEU A 307 -24.42 -6.14 8.07
C LEU A 307 -25.41 -7.10 7.38
N ALA A 308 -26.53 -7.45 8.02
CA ALA A 308 -27.55 -8.28 7.40
C ALA A 308 -28.23 -7.60 6.19
N VAL A 309 -28.50 -6.29 6.25
CA VAL A 309 -29.00 -5.51 5.10
C VAL A 309 -27.95 -5.50 3.99
N GLN A 310 -26.70 -5.20 4.34
CA GLN A 310 -25.61 -5.13 3.37
C GLN A 310 -25.43 -6.46 2.61
N LEU A 311 -25.43 -7.59 3.32
CA LEU A 311 -25.28 -8.92 2.71
C LEU A 311 -26.48 -9.29 1.84
N ARG A 312 -27.71 -8.94 2.26
CA ARG A 312 -28.91 -9.13 1.45
C ARG A 312 -28.83 -8.33 0.15
N ASP A 313 -28.46 -7.06 0.24
CA ASP A 313 -28.45 -6.13 -0.91
C ASP A 313 -27.36 -6.50 -1.92
N LEU A 314 -26.27 -7.10 -1.45
CA LEU A 314 -25.20 -7.69 -2.25
C LEU A 314 -25.67 -8.91 -3.06
N GLY A 315 -26.72 -9.60 -2.62
CA GLY A 315 -27.29 -10.77 -3.29
C GLY A 315 -26.97 -12.10 -2.64
N VAL A 316 -26.73 -12.10 -1.32
CA VAL A 316 -26.78 -13.30 -0.49
C VAL A 316 -28.25 -13.70 -0.28
N ASP A 317 -28.59 -14.92 -0.69
CA ASP A 317 -29.97 -15.42 -0.62
C ASP A 317 -30.27 -16.14 0.70
N GLU A 318 -29.24 -16.74 1.30
CA GLU A 318 -29.31 -17.55 2.51
C GLU A 318 -28.07 -17.32 3.39
N LEU A 319 -28.27 -17.09 4.67
CA LEU A 319 -27.21 -17.09 5.68
C LEU A 319 -27.19 -18.44 6.41
N ALA A 320 -26.06 -19.11 6.38
CA ALA A 320 -25.79 -20.30 7.17
C ALA A 320 -25.05 -19.87 8.45
N SER A 321 -25.82 -19.68 9.53
CA SER A 321 -25.33 -19.22 10.83
C SER A 321 -24.52 -20.30 11.52
N LEU A 322 -23.19 -20.13 11.53
CA LEU A 322 -22.25 -21.03 12.19
C LEU A 322 -22.26 -20.77 13.70
N LEU A 323 -22.81 -21.71 14.48
CA LEU A 323 -23.09 -21.51 15.90
C LEU A 323 -22.01 -22.10 16.82
N ASP A 324 -21.37 -23.17 16.41
CA ASP A 324 -20.52 -24.03 17.26
C ASP A 324 -19.02 -23.72 17.12
N PHE A 325 -18.67 -22.46 16.87
CA PHE A 325 -17.26 -22.03 16.81
C PHE A 325 -16.59 -21.90 18.19
N GLY A 326 -17.27 -22.36 19.26
CA GLY A 326 -16.74 -22.52 20.61
C GLY A 326 -17.45 -21.82 21.78
N PRO A 327 -18.47 -20.93 21.62
CA PRO A 327 -19.28 -20.51 22.76
C PRO A 327 -19.96 -21.69 23.48
N PRO A 328 -20.27 -21.60 24.79
CA PRO A 328 -20.89 -22.69 25.54
C PRO A 328 -22.24 -23.12 24.96
N VAL A 329 -22.51 -24.43 24.92
CA VAL A 329 -23.75 -25.01 24.33
C VAL A 329 -25.01 -24.41 24.94
N GLU A 330 -25.06 -24.31 26.27
CA GLU A 330 -26.21 -23.76 26.99
C GLU A 330 -26.44 -22.30 26.60
N ALA A 331 -25.37 -21.53 26.44
CA ALA A 331 -25.46 -20.14 26.03
C ALA A 331 -25.97 -20.01 24.59
N ILE A 332 -25.51 -20.87 23.67
CA ILE A 332 -26.01 -20.89 22.28
C ILE A 332 -27.51 -21.20 22.27
N LEU A 333 -27.93 -22.27 22.95
CA LEU A 333 -29.34 -22.70 22.98
C LEU A 333 -30.25 -21.63 23.61
N GLN A 334 -29.82 -20.99 24.69
CA GLN A 334 -30.57 -19.89 25.33
C GLN A 334 -30.71 -18.66 24.43
N ASN A 335 -29.77 -18.44 23.52
CA ASN A 335 -29.73 -17.25 22.66
C ASN A 335 -30.34 -17.47 21.26
N LEU A 336 -30.76 -18.68 20.90
CA LEU A 336 -31.49 -18.96 19.64
C LEU A 336 -32.72 -18.05 19.39
N PRO A 337 -33.53 -17.66 20.39
CA PRO A 337 -34.63 -16.72 20.19
C PRO A 337 -34.18 -15.33 19.69
N HIS A 338 -32.98 -14.88 20.06
CA HIS A 338 -32.45 -13.60 19.55
C HIS A 338 -32.01 -13.72 18.09
N LEU A 339 -31.44 -14.87 17.69
CA LEU A 339 -31.18 -15.16 16.29
C LEU A 339 -32.48 -15.24 15.47
N ASP A 340 -33.54 -15.83 16.01
CA ASP A 340 -34.86 -15.83 15.37
C ASP A 340 -35.44 -14.41 15.24
N THR A 341 -35.22 -13.55 16.24
CA THR A 341 -35.60 -12.13 16.18
C THR A 341 -34.89 -11.41 15.03
N LEU A 342 -33.58 -11.61 14.87
CA LEU A 342 -32.83 -11.05 13.74
C LEU A 342 -33.37 -11.57 12.40
N ARG A 343 -33.63 -12.89 12.29
CA ARG A 343 -34.22 -13.50 11.09
C ARG A 343 -35.58 -12.88 10.76
N ALA A 344 -36.46 -12.75 11.75
CA ALA A 344 -37.80 -12.18 11.58
C ALA A 344 -37.74 -10.74 11.06
N ARG A 345 -36.87 -9.91 11.64
CA ARG A 345 -36.65 -8.52 11.19
C ARG A 345 -36.10 -8.45 9.77
N VAL A 346 -35.15 -9.31 9.41
CA VAL A 346 -34.66 -9.39 8.01
C VAL A 346 -35.79 -9.80 7.05
N ALA A 347 -36.70 -10.67 7.49
CA ALA A 347 -37.85 -11.09 6.69
C ALA A 347 -38.91 -9.97 6.52
N GLU A 348 -39.07 -9.11 7.53
CA GLU A 348 -39.96 -7.93 7.47
C GLU A 348 -39.55 -6.92 6.38
N LEU A 349 -38.26 -6.89 6.02
CA LEU A 349 -37.77 -6.04 4.95
C LEU A 349 -38.26 -6.46 3.54
N GLY A 350 -39.03 -7.55 3.43
CA GLY A 350 -39.63 -8.03 2.20
C GLY A 350 -38.67 -8.78 1.26
N PRO A 351 -39.21 -9.36 0.16
CA PRO A 351 -38.38 -9.89 -0.91
C PRO A 351 -37.51 -8.77 -1.48
N ARG A 352 -36.26 -9.10 -1.81
CA ARG A 352 -35.37 -8.18 -2.54
C ARG A 352 -36.09 -7.80 -3.83
N ASP A 353 -36.29 -6.52 -4.08
CA ASP A 353 -36.73 -6.07 -5.41
C ASP A 353 -35.75 -6.66 -6.42
N ALA A 354 -36.23 -7.59 -7.24
CA ALA A 354 -35.42 -8.12 -8.33
C ALA A 354 -34.93 -6.90 -9.11
N ALA A 355 -33.62 -6.83 -9.38
CA ALA A 355 -33.10 -5.85 -10.33
C ALA A 355 -34.00 -5.91 -11.58
N PRO A 356 -34.47 -4.77 -12.10
CA PRO A 356 -35.63 -4.75 -12.96
C PRO A 356 -35.42 -5.60 -14.22
N ARG A 357 -36.14 -6.73 -14.32
CA ARG A 357 -36.58 -7.26 -15.61
C ARG A 357 -37.69 -6.32 -16.10
N GLY A 358 -37.64 -5.95 -17.38
CA GLY A 358 -38.43 -4.87 -18.00
C GLY A 358 -39.85 -4.69 -17.46
N ARG A 359 -40.21 -3.43 -17.18
CA ARG A 359 -41.50 -2.99 -16.61
C ARG A 359 -42.66 -3.14 -17.62
N PRO A 360 -43.78 -3.78 -17.24
CA PRO A 360 -45.12 -3.34 -17.63
C PRO A 360 -45.81 -2.64 -16.45
N ALA A 361 -46.70 -1.72 -16.80
CA ALA A 361 -47.26 -0.67 -15.96
C ALA A 361 -48.13 -1.13 -14.77
N ALA A 362 -48.03 -0.40 -13.65
CA ALA A 362 -49.09 -0.30 -12.66
C ALA A 362 -49.59 1.16 -12.58
N ALA A 363 -50.90 1.32 -12.46
CA ALA A 363 -51.67 2.56 -12.58
C ALA A 363 -51.30 3.65 -11.55
N PRO A 364 -51.54 4.93 -11.86
CA PRO A 364 -50.83 6.06 -11.28
C PRO A 364 -51.41 6.54 -9.93
N PRO A 365 -50.60 7.22 -9.10
CA PRO A 365 -51.12 8.07 -8.03
C PRO A 365 -51.84 9.29 -8.63
N ALA A 366 -52.79 9.85 -7.88
CA ALA A 366 -53.54 11.03 -8.31
C ALA A 366 -52.60 12.18 -8.76
N PRO A 367 -52.93 12.88 -9.86
CA PRO A 367 -52.02 13.80 -10.50
C PRO A 367 -51.82 15.07 -9.66
N GLU A 368 -50.58 15.32 -9.24
CA GLU A 368 -50.12 16.70 -9.15
C GLU A 368 -50.16 17.29 -10.57
N PRO A 369 -50.58 18.57 -10.72
CA PRO A 369 -50.70 19.18 -12.04
C PRO A 369 -49.34 19.15 -12.74
N ALA A 370 -49.27 18.40 -13.84
CA ALA A 370 -48.07 18.30 -14.64
C ALA A 370 -47.64 19.70 -15.11
N PRO A 371 -46.39 20.14 -14.85
CA PRO A 371 -45.85 21.32 -15.50
C PRO A 371 -45.82 21.06 -17.01
N ARG A 372 -46.21 22.07 -17.81
CA ARG A 372 -46.26 22.00 -19.28
C ARG A 372 -45.00 21.30 -19.84
N GLN A 373 -45.21 20.26 -20.65
CA GLN A 373 -44.16 19.71 -21.50
C GLN A 373 -44.04 20.65 -22.69
N ASP A 374 -43.13 21.62 -22.60
CA ASP A 374 -42.78 22.45 -23.74
C ASP A 374 -42.17 21.54 -24.83
N ALA A 375 -42.67 21.63 -26.06
CA ALA A 375 -42.08 20.87 -27.17
C ALA A 375 -40.64 21.35 -27.41
N VAL A 376 -39.74 20.47 -27.86
CA VAL A 376 -38.33 20.84 -28.15
C VAL A 376 -38.23 22.05 -29.08
N ALA A 377 -39.15 22.17 -30.04
CA ALA A 377 -39.24 23.32 -30.94
C ALA A 377 -39.59 24.64 -30.24
N GLU A 378 -40.41 24.60 -29.18
CA GLU A 378 -40.76 25.78 -28.37
C GLU A 378 -39.58 26.23 -27.49
N LEU A 379 -38.85 25.26 -26.92
CA LEU A 379 -37.60 25.53 -26.18
C LEU A 379 -36.53 26.15 -27.10
N GLN A 380 -36.37 25.61 -28.31
CA GLN A 380 -35.45 26.17 -29.31
C GLN A 380 -35.85 27.59 -29.74
N ALA A 381 -37.15 27.87 -29.87
CA ALA A 381 -37.64 29.20 -30.24
C ALA A 381 -37.46 30.26 -29.13
N ARG A 382 -37.48 29.86 -27.85
CA ARG A 382 -37.31 30.75 -26.69
C ARG A 382 -35.85 31.04 -26.34
N LEU A 383 -34.90 30.21 -26.79
CA LEU A 383 -33.47 30.32 -26.49
C LEU A 383 -32.70 30.94 -27.67
N PRO A 384 -32.46 32.27 -27.70
CA PRO A 384 -32.06 32.99 -28.90
C PRO A 384 -30.59 32.81 -29.30
N ARG A 385 -29.71 32.39 -28.38
CA ARG A 385 -28.27 32.24 -28.66
C ARG A 385 -27.96 30.80 -29.00
N VAL A 386 -27.46 30.54 -30.20
CA VAL A 386 -27.13 29.19 -30.67
C VAL A 386 -25.63 29.07 -30.88
N MET A 387 -25.04 27.95 -30.47
CA MET A 387 -23.65 27.62 -30.76
C MET A 387 -23.51 26.16 -31.18
N GLU A 388 -22.52 25.88 -32.02
CA GLU A 388 -22.17 24.49 -32.36
C GLU A 388 -21.44 23.84 -31.18
N GLY A 389 -21.60 22.53 -31.02
CA GLY A 389 -21.00 21.78 -29.91
C GLY A 389 -19.47 21.87 -29.90
N ALA A 390 -18.84 21.96 -31.08
CA ALA A 390 -17.40 22.16 -31.19
C ALA A 390 -16.95 23.49 -30.56
N ASP A 391 -17.71 24.57 -30.75
CA ASP A 391 -17.42 25.88 -30.16
C ASP A 391 -17.67 25.86 -28.65
N PHE A 392 -18.72 25.15 -28.21
CA PHE A 392 -18.97 24.92 -26.79
C PHE A 392 -17.78 24.21 -26.11
N TYR A 393 -17.28 23.11 -26.68
CA TYR A 393 -16.12 22.42 -26.13
C TYR A 393 -14.83 23.24 -26.26
N ALA A 394 -14.72 24.13 -27.25
CA ALA A 394 -13.61 25.07 -27.32
C ALA A 394 -13.65 26.10 -26.19
N GLU A 395 -14.84 26.61 -25.81
CA GLU A 395 -15.01 27.47 -24.63
C GLU A 395 -14.66 26.75 -23.33
N VAL A 396 -15.08 25.49 -23.18
CA VAL A 396 -14.78 24.64 -22.01
C VAL A 396 -13.28 24.29 -21.94
N ALA A 397 -12.65 23.98 -23.07
CA ALA A 397 -11.20 23.79 -23.14
C ALA A 397 -10.45 25.08 -22.81
N ALA A 398 -10.93 26.21 -23.31
CA ALA A 398 -10.37 27.53 -23.04
C ALA A 398 -10.46 27.91 -21.55
N SER A 399 -11.41 27.37 -20.79
CA SER A 399 -11.50 27.54 -19.33
C SER A 399 -10.64 26.56 -18.54
N GLY A 400 -10.06 25.54 -19.18
CA GLY A 400 -9.11 24.59 -18.58
C GLY A 400 -9.62 23.16 -18.42
N ALA A 401 -10.81 22.83 -18.95
CA ALA A 401 -11.36 21.48 -18.94
C ALA A 401 -11.33 20.87 -20.36
N GLU A 402 -10.44 19.90 -20.59
CA GLU A 402 -10.32 19.23 -21.88
C GLU A 402 -11.16 17.95 -21.94
N TYR A 403 -12.05 17.88 -22.93
CA TYR A 403 -12.85 16.69 -23.23
C TYR A 403 -12.30 15.99 -24.47
N GLY A 404 -11.95 14.70 -24.36
CA GLY A 404 -11.51 13.90 -25.51
C GLY A 404 -12.65 13.55 -26.47
N PRO A 405 -12.37 13.09 -27.71
CA PRO A 405 -13.40 12.78 -28.71
C PRO A 405 -14.48 11.79 -28.25
N THR A 406 -14.14 10.85 -27.37
CA THR A 406 -15.07 9.87 -26.79
C THR A 406 -16.03 10.46 -25.75
N MET A 407 -15.77 11.68 -25.27
CA MET A 407 -16.56 12.37 -24.24
C MET A 407 -17.37 13.55 -24.79
N ARG A 408 -17.33 13.78 -26.11
CA ARG A 408 -17.98 14.94 -26.76
C ARG A 408 -19.31 14.57 -27.39
N SER A 409 -20.38 14.58 -26.60
CA SER A 409 -21.73 14.23 -27.09
C SER A 409 -22.55 15.42 -27.57
N LEU A 410 -22.20 16.65 -27.18
CA LEU A 410 -22.96 17.84 -27.57
C LEU A 410 -22.71 18.20 -29.03
N GLU A 411 -23.77 18.23 -29.82
CA GLU A 411 -23.72 18.69 -31.21
C GLU A 411 -24.07 20.18 -31.32
N ARG A 412 -24.97 20.68 -30.47
CA ARG A 412 -25.46 22.07 -30.52
C ARG A 412 -26.00 22.49 -29.16
N VAL A 413 -25.80 23.76 -28.79
CA VAL A 413 -26.31 24.34 -27.54
C VAL A 413 -27.07 25.63 -27.84
N TRP A 414 -28.28 25.76 -27.30
CA TRP A 414 -29.07 26.98 -27.26
C TRP A 414 -29.02 27.56 -25.84
N ARG A 415 -28.77 28.86 -25.71
CA ARG A 415 -28.62 29.55 -24.43
C ARG A 415 -29.61 30.71 -24.33
N GLY A 416 -30.23 30.85 -23.15
CA GLY A 416 -31.11 31.95 -22.77
C GLY A 416 -30.71 32.52 -21.41
N GLU A 417 -31.58 33.35 -20.83
CA GLU A 417 -31.34 33.93 -19.51
C GLU A 417 -31.77 32.93 -18.43
N GLY A 418 -30.80 32.24 -17.83
CA GLY A 418 -31.05 31.27 -16.74
C GLY A 418 -31.53 29.89 -17.19
N GLU A 419 -31.64 29.65 -18.50
CA GLU A 419 -31.95 28.34 -19.09
C GLU A 419 -31.12 28.05 -20.35
N ALA A 420 -30.84 26.77 -20.61
CA ALA A 420 -30.10 26.31 -21.78
C ALA A 420 -30.60 24.94 -22.26
N LEU A 421 -30.43 24.65 -23.54
CA LEU A 421 -30.78 23.39 -24.18
C LEU A 421 -29.58 22.87 -24.94
N GLY A 422 -29.23 21.59 -24.80
CA GLY A 422 -28.19 20.95 -25.62
C GLY A 422 -28.76 19.78 -26.40
N ARG A 423 -28.41 19.66 -27.68
CA ARG A 423 -28.68 18.47 -28.50
C ARG A 423 -27.50 17.51 -28.39
N LEU A 424 -27.77 16.26 -28.04
CA LEU A 424 -26.75 15.25 -27.79
C LEU A 424 -26.89 14.04 -28.71
N ARG A 425 -25.75 13.45 -29.06
CA ARG A 425 -25.65 12.18 -29.75
C ARG A 425 -24.50 11.36 -29.17
N MET A 426 -24.67 10.04 -29.11
CA MET A 426 -23.61 9.14 -28.65
C MET A 426 -22.40 9.22 -29.59
N PRO A 427 -21.17 9.37 -29.08
CA PRO A 427 -19.97 9.29 -29.93
C PRO A 427 -19.82 7.87 -30.53
N PRO A 428 -19.49 7.73 -31.83
CA PRO A 428 -19.40 6.43 -32.50
C PRO A 428 -18.42 5.44 -31.83
N ALA A 429 -17.36 5.96 -31.21
CA ALA A 429 -16.33 5.15 -30.55
C ALA A 429 -16.82 4.38 -29.32
N VAL A 430 -17.92 4.82 -28.69
CA VAL A 430 -18.49 4.18 -27.48
C VAL A 430 -19.91 3.66 -27.73
N GLU A 431 -20.39 3.70 -28.98
CA GLU A 431 -21.75 3.26 -29.33
C GLU A 431 -21.97 1.77 -29.05
N GLY A 432 -20.92 0.94 -29.18
CA GLY A 432 -20.95 -0.49 -28.86
C GLY A 432 -21.10 -0.82 -27.37
N GLU A 433 -20.91 0.15 -26.49
CA GLU A 433 -21.06 0.00 -25.03
C GLU A 433 -22.43 0.48 -24.52
N ARG A 434 -23.28 1.01 -25.42
CA ARG A 434 -24.57 1.63 -25.08
C ARG A 434 -25.46 0.73 -24.22
N ASP A 435 -25.54 -0.56 -24.57
CA ASP A 435 -26.43 -1.52 -23.89
C ASP A 435 -25.87 -2.02 -22.55
N ALA A 436 -24.63 -1.68 -22.20
CA ALA A 436 -24.02 -2.00 -20.90
C ALA A 436 -24.51 -1.07 -19.78
N TYR A 437 -25.19 0.04 -20.11
CA TYR A 437 -25.59 1.08 -19.16
C TYR A 437 -27.06 1.47 -19.31
N ALA A 438 -27.74 1.71 -18.19
CA ALA A 438 -29.11 2.25 -18.19
C ALA A 438 -29.18 3.68 -18.78
N PHE A 439 -28.14 4.47 -18.54
CA PHE A 439 -27.87 5.74 -19.19
C PHE A 439 -26.35 5.89 -19.29
N HIS A 440 -25.83 5.99 -20.51
CA HIS A 440 -24.37 5.94 -20.70
C HIS A 440 -23.68 7.14 -20.03
N PRO A 441 -22.58 6.95 -19.27
CA PRO A 441 -21.93 8.02 -18.53
C PRO A 441 -21.55 9.24 -19.39
N VAL A 442 -21.11 9.01 -20.62
CA VAL A 442 -20.74 10.07 -21.59
C VAL A 442 -21.94 10.96 -21.96
N LEU A 443 -23.12 10.37 -22.18
CA LEU A 443 -24.33 11.13 -22.47
C LEU A 443 -24.83 11.88 -21.23
N LEU A 444 -24.73 11.25 -20.05
CA LEU A 444 -25.13 11.87 -18.80
C LEU A 444 -24.25 13.07 -18.50
N ASP A 445 -22.93 12.91 -18.50
CA ASP A 445 -21.96 13.98 -18.26
C ASP A 445 -22.16 15.18 -19.19
N SER A 446 -22.28 14.92 -20.50
CA SER A 446 -22.57 15.97 -21.49
C SER A 446 -23.92 16.66 -21.25
N SER A 447 -24.91 15.96 -20.69
CA SER A 447 -26.22 16.54 -20.34
C SER A 447 -26.15 17.47 -19.13
N LEU A 448 -25.25 17.20 -18.18
CA LEU A 448 -25.04 18.02 -16.98
C LEU A 448 -24.13 19.23 -17.27
N LEU A 449 -23.17 19.07 -18.17
CA LEU A 449 -22.18 20.08 -18.54
C LEU A 449 -22.82 21.39 -19.04
N ILE A 450 -24.02 21.30 -19.62
CA ILE A 450 -24.78 22.45 -20.15
C ILE A 450 -25.10 23.47 -19.04
N LEU A 451 -25.23 23.08 -17.76
CA LEU A 451 -25.43 24.06 -16.68
C LEU A 451 -24.26 25.05 -16.56
N GLY A 452 -23.03 24.62 -16.89
CA GLY A 452 -21.87 25.50 -16.96
C GLY A 452 -22.00 26.60 -18.03
N ALA A 453 -22.82 26.38 -19.06
CA ALA A 453 -23.14 27.38 -20.09
C ALA A 453 -23.89 28.60 -19.53
N LEU A 454 -24.48 28.47 -18.33
CA LEU A 454 -25.23 29.51 -17.63
C LEU A 454 -24.39 30.23 -16.56
N ALA A 455 -23.07 30.00 -16.55
CA ALA A 455 -22.16 30.72 -15.69
C ALA A 455 -22.10 32.21 -16.05
N PRO A 456 -21.93 33.10 -15.06
CA PRO A 456 -21.81 34.54 -15.31
C PRO A 456 -20.53 34.85 -16.11
N GLU A 457 -20.64 35.77 -17.08
CA GLU A 457 -19.47 36.38 -17.70
C GLU A 457 -18.77 37.28 -16.65
N ARG A 458 -17.51 36.98 -16.30
CA ARG A 458 -16.67 37.85 -15.46
C ARG A 458 -15.66 38.60 -16.31
N GLN A 459 -15.54 39.91 -16.10
CA GLN A 459 -14.46 40.71 -16.67
C GLN A 459 -13.13 40.26 -16.08
N GLY A 460 -12.25 39.66 -16.90
CA GLY A 460 -10.84 39.45 -16.57
C GLY A 460 -10.42 38.08 -16.04
N GLY A 461 -11.28 37.06 -16.00
CA GLY A 461 -10.87 35.70 -15.58
C GLY A 461 -11.79 34.59 -16.11
N ARG A 462 -11.21 33.44 -16.49
CA ARG A 462 -11.97 32.25 -16.94
C ARG A 462 -12.24 31.32 -15.75
N LEU A 463 -13.48 30.82 -15.65
CA LEU A 463 -13.92 29.93 -14.57
C LEU A 463 -14.01 28.48 -15.07
N VAL A 464 -13.40 27.55 -14.33
CA VAL A 464 -13.62 26.12 -14.53
C VAL A 464 -14.91 25.72 -13.80
N ALA A 465 -15.82 25.06 -14.49
CA ALA A 465 -17.06 24.53 -13.95
C ALA A 465 -16.90 23.02 -13.65
N LEU A 466 -17.01 22.62 -12.38
CA LEU A 466 -16.91 21.21 -11.97
C LEU A 466 -18.20 20.75 -11.27
N PRO A 467 -18.84 19.65 -11.70
CA PRO A 467 -19.96 19.08 -10.97
C PRO A 467 -19.50 18.54 -9.61
N THR A 468 -20.11 18.99 -8.52
CA THR A 468 -19.76 18.57 -7.15
C THR A 468 -20.84 17.74 -6.46
N GLY A 469 -22.05 17.71 -7.01
CA GLY A 469 -23.11 16.85 -6.51
C GLY A 469 -24.45 17.08 -7.20
N MET A 470 -25.40 16.21 -6.92
CA MET A 470 -26.80 16.38 -7.32
C MET A 470 -27.71 15.82 -6.22
N ARG A 471 -28.87 16.43 -6.00
CA ARG A 471 -29.79 15.97 -4.94
C ARG A 471 -30.56 14.71 -5.35
N ARG A 472 -30.94 14.59 -6.61
CA ARG A 472 -31.66 13.41 -7.13
C ARG A 472 -31.48 13.30 -8.64
N LEU A 473 -31.21 12.09 -9.12
CA LEU A 473 -31.31 11.68 -10.52
C LEU A 473 -32.42 10.63 -10.64
N ARG A 474 -33.29 10.78 -11.62
CA ARG A 474 -34.33 9.80 -11.97
C ARG A 474 -34.27 9.52 -13.46
N ILE A 475 -34.16 8.24 -13.81
CA ILE A 475 -34.17 7.77 -15.20
C ILE A 475 -35.54 7.11 -15.43
N HIS A 476 -36.26 7.61 -16.43
CA HIS A 476 -37.59 7.14 -16.83
C HIS A 476 -37.48 6.08 -17.94
N ALA A 477 -36.59 6.28 -18.90
CA ALA A 477 -36.38 5.38 -20.03
C ALA A 477 -34.91 5.45 -20.51
N PRO A 478 -34.38 4.36 -21.13
CA PRO A 478 -33.05 4.37 -21.71
C PRO A 478 -32.99 5.34 -22.90
N PRO A 479 -31.84 6.01 -23.12
CA PRO A 479 -31.70 6.93 -24.24
C PRO A 479 -31.78 6.19 -25.58
N THR A 480 -32.65 6.67 -26.49
CA THR A 480 -32.73 6.17 -27.87
C THR A 480 -32.53 7.26 -28.90
N GLY A 481 -31.56 7.06 -29.79
CA GLY A 481 -31.26 8.02 -30.86
C GLY A 481 -30.75 9.37 -30.35
N GLU A 482 -31.35 10.45 -30.84
CA GLU A 482 -31.00 11.83 -30.54
C GLU A 482 -31.69 12.32 -29.27
N LEU A 483 -30.96 13.08 -28.44
CA LEU A 483 -31.43 13.54 -27.13
C LEU A 483 -31.34 15.05 -27.01
N TYR A 484 -32.14 15.61 -26.12
CA TYR A 484 -32.15 17.02 -25.76
C TYR A 484 -32.04 17.18 -24.26
N SER A 485 -31.01 17.86 -23.75
CA SER A 485 -30.88 18.19 -22.32
C SER A 485 -31.26 19.65 -22.09
N HIS A 486 -32.38 19.88 -21.42
CA HIS A 486 -32.89 21.18 -21.03
C HIS A 486 -32.51 21.46 -19.57
N VAL A 487 -31.81 22.56 -19.33
CA VAL A 487 -31.28 22.96 -18.03
C VAL A 487 -31.88 24.29 -17.60
N VAL A 488 -32.33 24.37 -16.36
CA VAL A 488 -32.82 25.62 -15.73
C VAL A 488 -32.00 25.89 -14.48
N ARG A 489 -31.36 27.05 -14.40
CA ARG A 489 -30.60 27.49 -13.23
C ARG A 489 -31.56 27.93 -12.12
N THR A 490 -31.42 27.34 -10.94
CA THR A 490 -32.24 27.65 -9.75
C THR A 490 -31.50 28.57 -8.78
N SER A 491 -30.18 28.68 -8.92
CA SER A 491 -29.31 29.58 -8.16
C SER A 491 -29.18 30.99 -8.79
N PRO A 492 -28.87 32.02 -7.99
CA PRO A 492 -28.52 33.35 -8.51
C PRO A 492 -27.17 33.32 -9.27
N PRO A 493 -26.98 34.16 -10.30
CA PRO A 493 -25.79 34.17 -11.15
C PRO A 493 -24.51 34.74 -10.49
N THR A 494 -24.48 34.93 -9.18
CA THR A 494 -23.43 35.71 -8.48
C THR A 494 -22.57 34.88 -7.53
N GLY A 495 -22.86 33.58 -7.34
CA GLY A 495 -22.14 32.70 -6.42
C GLY A 495 -21.01 31.89 -7.07
N SER A 496 -20.13 31.33 -6.24
CA SER A 496 -19.10 30.34 -6.66
C SER A 496 -19.69 28.94 -6.88
N VAL A 497 -20.99 28.75 -6.63
CA VAL A 497 -21.73 27.51 -6.87
C VAL A 497 -22.95 27.83 -7.73
N LEU A 498 -23.08 27.14 -8.86
CA LEU A 498 -24.29 27.12 -9.68
C LEU A 498 -25.11 25.89 -9.31
N GLU A 499 -26.35 26.12 -8.88
CA GLU A 499 -27.38 25.08 -8.76
C GLU A 499 -28.41 25.21 -9.89
N GLY A 500 -28.83 24.08 -10.44
CA GLY A 500 -29.87 23.98 -11.48
C GLY A 500 -30.50 22.60 -11.59
N ASP A 501 -31.60 22.54 -12.33
CA ASP A 501 -32.33 21.31 -12.62
C ASP A 501 -32.18 20.97 -14.12
N VAL A 502 -32.10 19.67 -14.44
CA VAL A 502 -31.87 19.16 -15.79
C VAL A 502 -33.00 18.21 -16.18
N ARG A 503 -33.56 18.36 -17.38
CA ARG A 503 -34.53 17.45 -17.99
C ARG A 503 -33.96 16.95 -19.31
N ILE A 504 -33.78 15.65 -19.43
CA ILE A 504 -33.29 15.00 -20.64
C ILE A 504 -34.48 14.41 -21.38
N LEU A 505 -34.65 14.82 -22.63
CA LEU A 505 -35.76 14.52 -23.51
C LEU A 505 -35.28 13.72 -24.72
N ASP A 506 -36.17 12.96 -25.35
CA ASP A 506 -35.94 12.40 -26.68
C ASP A 506 -36.28 13.42 -27.80
N ALA A 507 -36.15 13.00 -29.06
CA ALA A 507 -36.52 13.82 -30.21
C ALA A 507 -38.02 14.16 -30.31
N SER A 508 -38.89 13.40 -29.64
CA SER A 508 -40.34 13.65 -29.58
C SER A 508 -40.73 14.61 -28.44
N GLY A 509 -39.81 14.91 -27.53
CA GLY A 509 -40.03 15.71 -26.32
C GLY A 509 -40.44 14.89 -25.09
N GLU A 510 -40.39 13.56 -25.17
CA GLU A 510 -40.66 12.67 -24.04
C GLU A 510 -39.52 12.72 -23.01
N LEU A 511 -39.87 12.78 -21.72
CA LEU A 511 -38.89 12.86 -20.63
C LEU A 511 -38.22 11.50 -20.40
N LEU A 512 -36.92 11.42 -20.70
CA LEU A 512 -36.09 10.24 -20.50
C LEU A 512 -35.41 10.21 -19.12
N ALA A 513 -34.96 11.36 -18.63
CA ALA A 513 -34.35 11.48 -17.31
C ALA A 513 -34.49 12.89 -16.74
N GLU A 514 -34.44 13.02 -15.43
CA GLU A 514 -34.41 14.31 -14.73
C GLU A 514 -33.36 14.30 -13.62
N VAL A 515 -32.65 15.41 -13.48
CA VAL A 515 -31.73 15.69 -12.38
C VAL A 515 -32.23 16.92 -11.67
N SER A 516 -32.32 16.85 -10.34
CA SER A 516 -32.73 17.98 -9.53
C SER A 516 -31.65 18.33 -8.51
N GLY A 517 -31.44 19.63 -8.33
CA GLY A 517 -30.38 20.20 -7.49
C GLY A 517 -28.96 19.82 -7.95
N LEU A 518 -28.68 19.85 -9.26
CA LEU A 518 -27.33 19.70 -9.80
C LEU A 518 -26.49 20.89 -9.33
N ARG A 519 -25.34 20.62 -8.70
CA ARG A 519 -24.41 21.63 -8.21
C ARG A 519 -23.11 21.60 -9.01
N ILE A 520 -22.72 22.76 -9.50
CA ILE A 520 -21.45 23.01 -10.18
C ILE A 520 -20.67 24.05 -9.39
N GLN A 521 -19.45 23.70 -8.99
CA GLN A 521 -18.50 24.63 -8.41
C GLN A 521 -17.79 25.39 -9.52
N LEU A 522 -17.78 26.71 -9.43
CA LEU A 522 -16.96 27.60 -10.26
C LEU A 522 -15.65 27.88 -9.54
N MET A 523 -14.53 27.64 -10.23
CA MET A 523 -13.19 27.86 -9.72
C MET A 523 -12.43 28.82 -10.63
N GLU A 524 -11.78 29.82 -10.05
CA GLU A 524 -10.88 30.71 -10.79
C GLU A 524 -9.58 29.96 -11.11
N GLN A 525 -9.14 30.04 -12.36
CA GLN A 525 -7.78 29.65 -12.69
C GLN A 525 -6.81 30.66 -12.07
N ALA A 526 -5.95 30.18 -11.15
CA ALA A 526 -4.69 30.85 -10.89
C ALA A 526 -3.85 30.82 -12.18
N GLU A 527 -3.25 31.96 -12.56
CA GLU A 527 -2.30 32.04 -13.67
C GLU A 527 -1.20 30.97 -13.46
N ARG A 528 -1.26 29.86 -14.20
CA ARG A 528 -0.19 28.86 -14.16
C ARG A 528 1.00 29.42 -14.94
N PRO A 529 2.21 29.46 -14.35
CA PRO A 529 3.41 29.72 -15.13
C PRO A 529 3.57 28.63 -16.19
N THR A 530 4.02 29.03 -17.37
CA THR A 530 4.33 28.22 -18.54
C THR A 530 5.54 27.29 -18.32
N SER A 531 5.56 26.47 -17.27
CA SER A 531 6.61 25.47 -17.03
C SER A 531 6.19 24.11 -17.58
N ASP A 532 7.10 23.46 -18.31
CA ASP A 532 6.92 22.08 -18.77
C ASP A 532 6.60 21.14 -17.59
N PRO A 533 5.54 20.30 -17.67
CA PRO A 533 5.15 19.40 -16.58
C PRO A 533 6.27 18.46 -16.11
N VAL A 534 7.22 18.10 -16.98
CA VAL A 534 8.37 17.26 -16.58
C VAL A 534 9.39 18.09 -15.81
N ASP A 535 9.67 19.32 -16.23
CA ASP A 535 10.60 20.23 -15.54
C ASP A 535 10.13 20.57 -14.12
N ALA A 536 8.81 20.56 -13.88
CA ALA A 536 8.23 20.76 -12.56
C ALA A 536 8.54 19.61 -11.58
N LEU A 537 8.83 18.42 -12.09
CA LEU A 537 9.13 17.22 -11.31
C LEU A 537 10.63 16.98 -11.12
N THR A 538 11.49 17.67 -11.86
CA THR A 538 12.91 17.32 -11.96
C THR A 538 13.82 18.19 -11.09
N TYR A 539 14.73 17.52 -10.38
CA TYR A 539 15.72 18.14 -9.49
C TYR A 539 17.11 17.55 -9.73
N ALA A 540 18.14 18.29 -9.36
CA ALA A 540 19.53 17.84 -9.37
C ALA A 540 20.22 18.23 -8.06
N LEU A 541 21.23 17.44 -7.68
CA LEU A 541 22.16 17.80 -6.63
C LEU A 541 23.24 18.72 -7.21
N ASP A 542 23.23 19.98 -6.80
CA ASP A 542 24.13 21.02 -7.27
C ASP A 542 25.23 21.28 -6.23
N TRP A 543 26.49 21.16 -6.65
CA TRP A 543 27.66 21.40 -5.79
C TRP A 543 28.16 22.81 -6.03
N ARG A 544 27.82 23.73 -5.13
CA ARG A 544 28.12 25.15 -5.28
C ARG A 544 29.45 25.50 -4.64
N PRO A 545 30.35 26.21 -5.36
CA PRO A 545 31.59 26.71 -4.76
C PRO A 545 31.29 27.57 -3.53
N ARG A 546 32.06 27.34 -2.47
CA ARG A 546 32.01 28.09 -1.21
C ARG A 546 33.42 28.54 -0.85
N THR A 547 33.57 29.80 -0.51
CA THR A 547 34.79 30.30 0.11
C THR A 547 34.80 29.92 1.59
N ALA A 548 35.87 29.27 2.05
CA ALA A 548 36.02 28.89 3.44
C ALA A 548 36.01 30.16 4.33
N PRO A 549 35.11 30.28 5.31
CA PRO A 549 35.20 31.36 6.28
C PRO A 549 36.44 31.16 7.16
N ALA A 550 36.98 32.26 7.70
CA ALA A 550 38.06 32.16 8.67
C ALA A 550 37.61 31.30 9.86
N PRO A 551 38.49 30.45 10.42
CA PRO A 551 38.18 29.67 11.61
C PRO A 551 37.74 30.59 12.74
N ASP A 552 36.78 30.14 13.56
CA ASP A 552 36.37 30.91 14.72
C ASP A 552 37.49 30.93 15.78
N ALA A 553 38.25 32.03 15.81
CA ALA A 553 39.34 32.24 16.76
C ALA A 553 38.85 32.37 18.22
N ALA A 554 37.54 32.58 18.45
CA ALA A 554 36.96 32.71 19.79
C ALA A 554 36.58 31.36 20.42
N ALA A 555 36.55 30.26 19.66
CA ALA A 555 36.21 28.94 20.17
C ALA A 555 37.35 28.34 21.00
N GLY A 556 37.29 28.48 22.33
CA GLY A 556 38.23 27.87 23.30
C GLY A 556 38.34 26.35 23.17
N PRO A 557 39.32 25.68 23.80
CA PRO A 557 39.66 24.25 23.62
C PRO A 557 38.51 23.29 24.00
N GLY A 558 38.49 22.09 23.42
CA GLY A 558 37.40 21.12 23.58
C GLY A 558 37.83 19.69 23.22
N THR A 559 36.92 18.73 23.40
CA THR A 559 37.21 17.30 23.21
C THR A 559 36.67 16.78 21.88
N TRP A 560 37.47 15.99 21.15
CA TRP A 560 37.07 15.32 19.90
C TRP A 560 37.32 13.82 19.99
N TRP A 561 36.40 13.02 19.45
CA TRP A 561 36.59 11.59 19.29
C TRP A 561 36.87 11.29 17.83
N VAL A 562 37.97 10.60 17.53
CA VAL A 562 38.40 10.35 16.15
C VAL A 562 38.59 8.86 15.95
N LEU A 563 37.77 8.27 15.07
CA LEU A 563 37.99 6.92 14.58
C LEU A 563 39.09 6.99 13.53
N MET A 564 40.27 6.48 13.88
CA MET A 564 41.52 6.67 13.16
C MET A 564 41.60 5.77 11.92
N ASP A 565 41.82 6.36 10.75
CA ASP A 565 42.12 5.63 9.51
C ASP A 565 43.57 5.13 9.47
N GLY A 566 43.81 4.12 8.63
CA GLY A 566 45.12 3.55 8.34
C GLY A 566 45.99 4.42 7.41
N ARG A 567 45.42 5.41 6.71
CA ARG A 567 46.16 6.31 5.80
C ARG A 567 46.81 7.52 6.48
N GLY A 568 46.53 7.74 7.76
CA GLY A 568 47.17 8.77 8.58
C GLY A 568 46.48 10.14 8.56
N VAL A 569 45.28 10.26 7.98
CA VAL A 569 44.49 11.52 8.03
C VAL A 569 44.12 11.83 9.47
N GLY A 570 43.63 10.84 10.23
CA GLY A 570 43.26 10.96 11.63
C GLY A 570 44.44 11.30 12.52
N LYS A 571 45.63 10.77 12.22
CA LYS A 571 46.87 11.13 12.93
C LYS A 571 47.21 12.61 12.72
N ALA A 572 47.18 13.06 11.47
CA ALA A 572 47.47 14.45 11.12
C ALA A 572 46.39 15.43 11.63
N LEU A 573 45.12 15.01 11.68
CA LEU A 573 44.01 15.76 12.26
C LEU A 573 44.18 15.90 13.77
N ALA A 574 44.50 14.79 14.47
CA ALA A 574 44.72 14.79 15.89
C ALA A 574 45.85 15.77 16.28
N THR A 575 46.99 15.73 15.58
CA THR A 575 48.10 16.66 15.81
C THR A 575 47.69 18.11 15.64
N ARG A 576 46.87 18.45 14.63
CA ARG A 576 46.38 19.81 14.40
C ARG A 576 45.45 20.29 15.51
N LEU A 577 44.51 19.46 15.92
CA LEU A 577 43.56 19.78 16.99
C LEU A 577 44.32 19.94 18.33
N GLU A 578 45.26 19.05 18.65
CA GLU A 578 46.07 19.11 19.86
C GLU A 578 47.00 20.34 19.88
N ALA A 579 47.56 20.76 18.73
CA ALA A 579 48.35 21.99 18.62
C ALA A 579 47.52 23.25 18.93
N ARG A 580 46.20 23.18 18.76
CA ARG A 580 45.23 24.24 19.14
C ARG A 580 44.80 24.16 20.62
N GLY A 581 45.24 23.14 21.34
CA GLY A 581 44.86 22.87 22.73
C GLY A 581 43.61 21.99 22.89
N ASP A 582 43.06 21.43 21.82
CA ASP A 582 41.98 20.44 21.93
C ASP A 582 42.48 19.12 22.53
N THR A 583 41.57 18.38 23.16
CA THR A 583 41.81 16.99 23.59
C THR A 583 41.26 16.04 22.54
N VAL A 584 42.09 15.13 22.05
CA VAL A 584 41.68 14.12 21.07
C VAL A 584 41.70 12.74 21.71
N VAL A 585 40.56 12.04 21.63
CA VAL A 585 40.43 10.62 21.93
C VAL A 585 40.57 9.86 20.62
N ARG A 586 41.57 8.98 20.55
CA ARG A 586 41.88 8.17 19.37
C ARG A 586 41.25 6.80 19.50
N ILE A 587 40.46 6.42 18.51
CA ILE A 587 39.73 5.15 18.48
C ILE A 587 40.21 4.37 17.26
N THR A 588 40.83 3.22 17.48
CA THR A 588 41.36 2.37 16.41
C THR A 588 40.46 1.15 16.22
N ALA A 589 40.42 0.61 15.00
CA ALA A 589 39.72 -0.64 14.73
C ALA A 589 40.49 -1.82 15.37
N GLY A 590 39.76 -2.80 15.91
CA GLY A 590 40.36 -4.01 16.47
C GLY A 590 39.39 -5.18 16.56
N ALA A 591 39.78 -6.25 17.26
CA ALA A 591 38.92 -7.42 17.44
C ALA A 591 37.92 -7.27 18.59
N THR A 592 38.30 -6.54 19.65
CA THR A 592 37.49 -6.36 20.85
C THR A 592 37.65 -4.95 21.43
N PHE A 593 36.68 -4.53 22.23
CA PHE A 593 36.73 -3.29 22.98
C PHE A 593 37.82 -3.34 24.05
N GLN A 594 38.78 -2.41 23.98
CA GLN A 594 39.87 -2.27 24.95
C GLN A 594 40.25 -0.79 25.13
N SER A 595 40.51 -0.38 26.36
CA SER A 595 41.19 0.90 26.65
C SER A 595 42.69 0.65 26.62
N LEU A 596 43.39 1.27 25.68
CA LEU A 596 44.85 1.15 25.49
C LEU A 596 45.61 2.23 26.27
N GLY A 597 44.90 3.28 26.68
CA GLY A 597 45.40 4.36 27.51
C GLY A 597 44.29 5.36 27.83
N PRO A 598 44.62 6.48 28.51
CA PRO A 598 43.63 7.48 28.94
C PRO A 598 42.86 8.15 27.78
N ARG A 599 43.42 8.15 26.57
CA ARG A 599 42.85 8.78 25.37
C ARG A 599 42.86 7.86 24.16
N ASP A 600 43.22 6.59 24.33
CA ASP A 600 43.44 5.67 23.23
C ASP A 600 42.60 4.41 23.48
N TYR A 601 41.71 4.12 22.54
CA TYR A 601 40.76 3.03 22.62
C TYR A 601 40.81 2.19 21.34
N GLN A 602 40.41 0.95 21.48
CA GLN A 602 40.19 0.02 20.40
C GLN A 602 38.77 -0.54 20.49
N VAL A 603 38.11 -0.75 19.35
CA VAL A 603 36.76 -1.33 19.29
C VAL A 603 36.58 -2.12 17.99
N ALA A 604 35.75 -3.18 18.03
CA ALA A 604 35.39 -3.91 16.83
C ALA A 604 34.45 -3.11 15.92
N PRO A 605 34.79 -2.90 14.64
CA PRO A 605 33.88 -2.29 13.68
C PRO A 605 32.61 -3.13 13.50
N GLY A 606 31.47 -2.46 13.39
CA GLY A 606 30.15 -3.08 13.16
C GLY A 606 29.54 -3.84 14.34
N ASP A 607 30.25 -4.01 15.47
CA ASP A 607 29.70 -4.66 16.67
C ASP A 607 28.96 -3.64 17.56
N ALA A 608 27.64 -3.66 17.49
CA ALA A 608 26.78 -2.73 18.24
C ALA A 608 26.94 -2.81 19.77
N ALA A 609 27.28 -3.97 20.34
CA ALA A 609 27.50 -4.11 21.78
C ALA A 609 28.83 -3.48 22.20
N GLN A 610 29.86 -3.60 21.38
CA GLN A 610 31.16 -2.97 21.62
C GLN A 610 31.12 -1.46 21.40
N LEU A 611 30.42 -0.98 20.38
CA LEU A 611 30.22 0.45 20.13
C LEU A 611 29.44 1.12 21.26
N ARG A 612 28.42 0.45 21.83
CA ARG A 612 27.76 0.92 23.06
C ARG A 612 28.72 1.01 24.24
N ARG A 613 29.52 -0.02 24.50
CA ARG A 613 30.54 0.01 25.56
C ARG A 613 31.56 1.13 25.38
N LEU A 614 31.95 1.41 24.14
CA LEU A 614 32.82 2.54 23.82
C LEU A 614 32.16 3.87 24.20
N VAL A 615 30.92 4.10 23.73
CA VAL A 615 30.19 5.35 24.03
C VAL A 615 29.96 5.51 25.53
N GLU A 616 29.57 4.45 26.23
CA GLU A 616 29.41 4.44 27.70
C GLU A 616 30.72 4.77 28.44
N ALA A 617 31.85 4.20 28.00
CA ALA A 617 33.14 4.46 28.61
C ALA A 617 33.63 5.91 28.38
N LEU A 618 33.24 6.53 27.26
CA LEU A 618 33.62 7.89 26.93
C LEU A 618 32.67 8.95 27.48
N LEU A 619 31.38 8.63 27.64
CA LEU A 619 30.38 9.48 28.30
C LEU A 619 30.40 9.26 29.82
N VAL A 620 31.45 9.75 30.49
CA VAL A 620 31.51 9.75 31.95
C VAL A 620 30.59 10.83 32.52
N ALA A 621 29.75 10.48 33.51
CA ALA A 621 28.89 11.44 34.20
C ALA A 621 29.71 12.61 34.80
N GLY A 622 29.43 13.84 34.36
CA GLY A 622 30.16 15.05 34.78
C GLY A 622 31.45 15.35 34.00
N GLY A 623 31.79 14.55 32.98
CA GLY A 623 32.90 14.83 32.07
C GLY A 623 32.60 15.93 31.04
N PRO A 624 33.63 16.54 30.42
CA PRO A 624 33.44 17.55 29.37
C PRO A 624 32.77 16.94 28.14
N VAL A 625 31.71 17.60 27.65
CA VAL A 625 30.97 17.17 26.47
C VAL A 625 31.87 17.29 25.22
N PRO A 626 32.05 16.21 24.42
CA PRO A 626 32.85 16.29 23.20
C PRO A 626 32.16 17.15 22.15
N ARG A 627 32.94 17.94 21.42
CA ARG A 627 32.47 18.74 20.28
C ARG A 627 31.96 17.88 19.13
N GLY A 628 32.62 16.75 18.87
CA GLY A 628 32.21 15.87 17.80
C GLY A 628 32.94 14.53 17.78
N LEU A 629 32.34 13.61 17.04
CA LEU A 629 32.87 12.30 16.67
C LEU A 629 33.17 12.33 15.17
N VAL A 630 34.42 12.12 14.78
CA VAL A 630 34.86 12.09 13.38
C VAL A 630 35.12 10.64 12.96
N HIS A 631 34.33 10.16 12.00
CA HIS A 631 34.43 8.80 11.48
C HIS A 631 35.32 8.74 10.23
N LEU A 632 36.58 8.29 10.38
CA LEU A 632 37.54 8.22 9.26
C LEU A 632 37.79 6.80 8.72
N TRP A 633 37.24 5.74 9.33
CA TRP A 633 37.47 4.36 8.85
C TRP A 633 37.01 4.11 7.42
N SER A 634 36.08 4.92 6.89
CA SER A 634 35.65 4.82 5.50
C SER A 634 36.74 5.23 4.49
N LEU A 635 37.78 5.94 4.94
CA LEU A 635 38.94 6.31 4.12
C LEU A 635 39.86 5.13 3.81
N ASP A 636 39.77 4.03 4.56
CA ASP A 636 40.55 2.82 4.31
C ASP A 636 39.93 1.93 3.22
N GLY A 637 38.83 2.39 2.59
CA GLY A 637 38.21 1.68 1.48
C GLY A 637 39.16 1.47 0.29
N VAL A 638 38.91 0.35 -0.39
CA VAL A 638 39.59 -0.19 -1.56
C VAL A 638 39.31 0.69 -2.77
N ASP A 639 40.33 0.82 -3.62
CA ASP A 639 40.25 1.56 -4.87
C ASP A 639 39.27 0.88 -5.85
N PRO A 640 38.48 1.61 -6.67
CA PRO A 640 37.53 1.01 -7.61
C PRO A 640 38.14 -0.04 -8.55
N ALA A 641 39.42 0.09 -8.90
CA ALA A 641 40.12 -0.87 -9.76
C ALA A 641 40.32 -2.25 -9.10
N GLN A 642 40.25 -2.33 -7.77
CA GLN A 642 40.42 -3.56 -6.98
C GLN A 642 39.10 -4.01 -6.33
N THR A 643 38.02 -3.29 -6.54
CA THR A 643 36.73 -3.56 -5.89
C THR A 643 36.10 -4.85 -6.45
N THR A 644 35.76 -5.76 -5.55
CA THR A 644 34.93 -6.95 -5.82
C THR A 644 33.64 -6.89 -5.00
N VAL A 645 32.73 -7.85 -5.21
CA VAL A 645 31.53 -7.96 -4.38
C VAL A 645 31.91 -8.20 -2.91
N GLU A 646 32.89 -9.06 -2.67
CA GLU A 646 33.38 -9.41 -1.35
C GLU A 646 33.99 -8.21 -0.63
N THR A 647 34.77 -7.37 -1.33
CA THR A 647 35.32 -6.15 -0.73
C THR A 647 34.22 -5.13 -0.43
N LEU A 648 33.25 -4.92 -1.33
CA LEU A 648 32.12 -4.01 -1.10
C LEU A 648 31.30 -4.41 0.13
N GLU A 649 31.06 -5.71 0.30
CA GLU A 649 30.34 -6.26 1.45
C GLU A 649 31.16 -6.12 2.73
N ALA A 650 32.46 -6.45 2.69
CA ALA A 650 33.36 -6.31 3.83
C ALA A 650 33.46 -4.85 4.32
N GLU A 651 33.49 -3.89 3.40
CA GLU A 651 33.57 -2.45 3.70
C GLU A 651 32.32 -1.87 4.37
N GLN A 652 31.17 -2.54 4.30
CA GLN A 652 29.98 -2.10 5.03
C GLN A 652 30.15 -2.25 6.55
N THR A 653 31.03 -3.14 7.01
CA THR A 653 31.31 -3.36 8.44
C THR A 653 31.98 -2.13 9.09
N PRO A 654 33.16 -1.65 8.63
CA PRO A 654 33.73 -0.39 9.11
C PRO A 654 33.00 0.86 8.60
N GLY A 655 32.12 0.73 7.60
CA GLY A 655 31.27 1.82 7.09
C GLY A 655 29.89 1.84 7.74
N ALA A 656 28.87 1.51 6.97
CA ALA A 656 27.46 1.72 7.32
C ALA A 656 27.03 1.02 8.63
N LEU A 657 27.53 -0.18 8.93
CA LEU A 657 27.21 -0.89 10.18
C LEU A 657 27.80 -0.20 11.40
N THR A 658 29.04 0.28 11.31
CA THR A 658 29.66 1.05 12.39
C THR A 658 28.91 2.35 12.64
N VAL A 659 28.56 3.09 11.58
CA VAL A 659 27.79 4.33 11.70
C VAL A 659 26.41 4.08 12.32
N LEU A 660 25.70 3.03 11.89
CA LEU A 660 24.44 2.62 12.49
C LEU A 660 24.59 2.34 13.99
N GLY A 661 25.57 1.52 14.37
CA GLY A 661 25.83 1.19 15.77
C GLY A 661 26.25 2.40 16.62
N LEU A 662 27.03 3.33 16.05
CA LEU A 662 27.40 4.58 16.72
C LEU A 662 26.18 5.48 16.95
N VAL A 663 25.33 5.68 15.95
CA VAL A 663 24.09 6.47 16.10
C VAL A 663 23.20 5.84 17.18
N GLN A 664 23.00 4.52 17.13
CA GLN A 664 22.23 3.79 18.15
C GLN A 664 22.82 3.93 19.55
N ALA A 665 24.15 3.88 19.69
CA ALA A 665 24.83 4.04 20.96
C ALA A 665 24.75 5.47 21.50
N LEU A 666 24.98 6.47 20.65
CA LEU A 666 24.92 7.89 21.01
C LEU A 666 23.51 8.29 21.44
N VAL A 667 22.50 7.97 20.63
CA VAL A 667 21.09 8.26 20.95
C VAL A 667 20.64 7.44 22.16
N GLY A 668 20.98 6.15 22.22
CA GLY A 668 20.61 5.25 23.32
C GLY A 668 21.20 5.63 24.68
N SER A 669 22.34 6.34 24.71
CA SER A 669 22.93 6.84 25.96
C SER A 669 22.03 7.87 26.67
N GLY A 670 21.22 8.60 25.89
CA GLY A 670 20.40 9.72 26.33
C GLY A 670 21.17 10.83 27.06
N ALA A 671 22.40 11.08 26.63
CA ALA A 671 23.10 12.32 26.90
C ALA A 671 22.29 13.52 26.37
N VAL A 672 22.16 14.57 27.19
CA VAL A 672 21.41 15.80 26.84
C VAL A 672 22.05 16.52 25.65
N ARG A 673 23.37 16.42 25.50
CA ARG A 673 24.13 16.96 24.37
C ARG A 673 25.11 15.89 23.86
N PRO A 674 24.67 14.99 22.97
CA PRO A 674 25.56 13.99 22.40
C PRO A 674 26.58 14.67 21.45
N PRO A 675 27.76 14.06 21.24
CA PRO A 675 28.73 14.56 20.27
C PRO A 675 28.15 14.53 18.85
N ARG A 676 28.45 15.56 18.07
CA ARG A 676 28.04 15.66 16.66
C ARG A 676 28.87 14.73 15.77
N LEU A 677 28.20 13.88 15.01
CA LEU A 677 28.77 12.87 14.13
C LEU A 677 29.14 13.46 12.77
N TRP A 678 30.43 13.38 12.43
CA TRP A 678 30.98 13.76 11.14
C TRP A 678 31.41 12.51 10.37
N LEU A 679 30.79 12.32 9.21
CA LEU A 679 31.04 11.18 8.32
C LEU A 679 31.95 11.64 7.18
N VAL A 680 33.16 11.08 7.14
CA VAL A 680 34.17 11.49 6.17
C VAL A 680 34.38 10.37 5.16
N THR A 681 34.17 10.66 3.88
CA THR A 681 34.37 9.77 2.73
C THR A 681 35.49 10.30 1.83
N ARG A 682 35.81 9.55 0.77
CA ARG A 682 36.83 9.97 -0.20
C ARG A 682 36.42 9.65 -1.63
N GLY A 683 36.32 10.70 -2.44
CA GLY A 683 36.13 10.62 -3.89
C GLY A 683 34.84 9.97 -4.37
N CYS A 684 33.82 9.84 -3.52
CA CYS A 684 32.56 9.19 -3.89
C CYS A 684 31.47 10.18 -4.32
N GLN A 685 31.71 11.49 -4.20
CA GLN A 685 30.79 12.54 -4.64
C GLN A 685 31.36 13.40 -5.79
N PRO A 686 30.53 13.90 -6.72
CA PRO A 686 30.99 14.82 -7.75
C PRO A 686 31.28 16.23 -7.18
N PRO A 687 32.06 17.08 -7.87
CA PRO A 687 32.85 16.75 -9.05
C PRO A 687 34.05 15.87 -8.66
N ALA A 688 34.14 14.67 -9.25
CA ALA A 688 35.26 13.76 -9.08
C ALA A 688 35.58 13.11 -10.43
N GLY A 689 36.85 13.17 -10.82
CA GLY A 689 37.44 12.18 -11.72
C GLY A 689 37.62 10.88 -10.94
N ALA A 690 37.28 9.75 -11.54
CA ALA A 690 37.11 8.45 -10.89
C ALA A 690 38.36 7.94 -10.12
N SER A 691 38.39 8.04 -8.78
CA SER A 691 39.41 7.36 -7.92
C SER A 691 39.00 7.17 -6.43
N GLY A 692 37.71 7.27 -6.07
CA GLY A 692 37.26 7.18 -4.66
C GLY A 692 36.76 5.81 -4.21
N ALA A 693 36.69 5.57 -2.89
CA ALA A 693 36.15 4.32 -2.33
C ALA A 693 34.61 4.29 -2.44
N LEU A 694 34.07 3.66 -3.48
CA LEU A 694 32.63 3.70 -3.80
C LEU A 694 31.72 3.13 -2.70
N ALA A 695 32.16 2.12 -1.95
CA ALA A 695 31.38 1.58 -0.84
C ALA A 695 31.02 2.64 0.21
N SER A 696 31.87 3.67 0.38
CA SER A 696 31.64 4.75 1.35
C SER A 696 30.47 5.66 0.95
N ALA A 697 30.00 5.61 -0.30
CA ALA A 697 28.84 6.38 -0.75
C ALA A 697 27.57 6.05 0.06
N THR A 698 27.45 4.84 0.60
CA THR A 698 26.32 4.43 1.45
C THR A 698 26.19 5.30 2.71
N LEU A 699 27.29 5.90 3.17
CA LEU A 699 27.30 6.81 4.33
C LEU A 699 26.58 8.13 4.04
N TRP A 700 26.51 8.57 2.78
CA TRP A 700 25.81 9.80 2.41
C TRP A 700 24.30 9.66 2.56
N GLY A 701 23.74 8.55 2.08
CA GLY A 701 22.32 8.25 2.26
C GLY A 701 21.98 8.03 3.74
N LEU A 702 22.81 7.27 4.45
CA LEU A 702 22.63 7.03 5.88
C LEU A 702 22.70 8.34 6.67
N GLY A 703 23.72 9.16 6.43
CA GLY A 703 23.92 10.43 7.11
C GLY A 703 22.78 11.44 6.89
N ARG A 704 22.27 11.55 5.67
CA ARG A 704 21.09 12.40 5.39
C ARG A 704 19.86 11.94 6.17
N VAL A 705 19.67 10.64 6.37
CA VAL A 705 18.60 10.13 7.23
C VAL A 705 18.90 10.37 8.72
N VAL A 706 20.16 10.29 9.16
CA VAL A 706 20.57 10.72 10.51
C VAL A 706 20.20 12.18 10.75
N SER A 707 20.46 13.07 9.78
CA SER A 707 20.10 14.49 9.89
C SER A 707 18.60 14.72 10.04
N ALA A 708 17.77 13.81 9.52
CA ALA A 708 16.32 13.89 9.57
C ALA A 708 15.71 13.24 10.83
N GLU A 709 16.16 12.03 11.18
CA GLU A 709 15.64 11.30 12.33
C GLU A 709 16.25 11.79 13.65
N HIS A 710 17.54 12.10 13.67
CA HIS A 710 18.32 12.46 14.87
C HIS A 710 19.22 13.69 14.66
N PRO A 711 18.65 14.89 14.41
CA PRO A 711 19.43 16.12 14.21
C PRO A 711 20.34 16.48 15.39
N GLU A 712 20.03 15.99 16.59
CA GLU A 712 20.82 16.20 17.81
C GLU A 712 22.22 15.56 17.76
N VAL A 713 22.39 14.45 17.04
CA VAL A 713 23.71 13.81 16.84
C VAL A 713 24.33 14.21 15.50
N TRP A 714 23.68 15.02 14.68
CA TRP A 714 24.15 15.33 13.34
C TRP A 714 25.27 16.39 13.35
N GLY A 715 26.39 16.05 12.72
CA GLY A 715 27.51 16.96 12.44
C GLY A 715 27.59 17.33 10.97
N GLY A 716 27.84 16.35 10.10
CA GLY A 716 27.89 16.57 8.66
C GLY A 716 28.58 15.46 7.86
N LEU A 717 28.60 15.65 6.54
CA LEU A 717 29.24 14.80 5.53
C LEU A 717 30.36 15.57 4.84
N VAL A 718 31.53 14.92 4.69
CA VAL A 718 32.69 15.50 4.02
C VAL A 718 33.29 14.47 3.06
N ASP A 719 33.34 14.79 1.76
CA ASP A 719 34.05 13.98 0.78
C ASP A 719 35.41 14.59 0.46
N LEU A 720 36.48 13.88 0.83
CA LEU A 720 37.86 14.29 0.62
C LEU A 720 38.34 13.97 -0.79
N GLU A 721 39.39 14.67 -1.20
CA GLU A 721 40.11 14.40 -2.44
C GLU A 721 40.78 13.00 -2.42
N PRO A 722 40.63 12.19 -3.48
CA PRO A 722 41.16 10.82 -3.57
C PRO A 722 42.64 10.65 -3.29
N ASP A 723 43.46 11.48 -3.94
CA ASP A 723 44.91 11.28 -4.01
C ASP A 723 45.68 12.30 -3.15
N ALA A 724 44.97 13.07 -2.32
CA ALA A 724 45.59 14.08 -1.47
C ALA A 724 46.44 13.43 -0.36
N PRO A 725 47.61 14.01 -0.04
CA PRO A 725 48.39 13.59 1.12
C PRO A 725 47.59 13.75 2.41
N GLY A 726 47.74 12.81 3.36
CA GLY A 726 46.93 12.80 4.58
C GLY A 726 47.01 14.08 5.42
N ASP A 727 48.14 14.79 5.36
CA ASP A 727 48.32 16.09 6.01
C ASP A 727 47.45 17.20 5.39
N ALA A 728 47.38 17.25 4.06
CA ALA A 728 46.53 18.20 3.34
C ALA A 728 45.04 17.90 3.57
N SER A 729 44.65 16.63 3.49
CA SER A 729 43.29 16.19 3.81
C SER A 729 42.88 16.55 5.24
N ALA A 730 43.77 16.36 6.20
CA ALA A 730 43.55 16.71 7.60
C ALA A 730 43.42 18.23 7.80
N ALA A 731 44.20 19.05 7.08
CA ALA A 731 44.09 20.50 7.13
C ALA A 731 42.71 20.97 6.62
N ALA A 732 42.29 20.48 5.47
CA ALA A 732 40.99 20.83 4.88
C ALA A 732 39.82 20.38 5.78
N LEU A 733 39.89 19.15 6.30
CA LEU A 733 38.89 18.63 7.23
C LEU A 733 38.84 19.44 8.54
N CYS A 734 39.99 19.77 9.13
CA CYS A 734 40.06 20.61 10.33
C CYS A 734 39.41 21.98 10.11
N GLY A 735 39.63 22.58 8.94
CA GLY A 735 38.97 23.83 8.54
C GLY A 735 37.45 23.73 8.55
N VAL A 736 36.88 22.64 8.01
CA VAL A 736 35.42 22.40 8.02
C VAL A 736 34.89 22.17 9.42
N LEU A 737 35.56 21.35 10.23
CA LEU A 737 35.12 21.00 11.59
C LEU A 737 35.09 22.20 12.54
N LEU A 738 35.94 23.21 12.30
CA LEU A 738 36.07 24.41 13.11
C LEU A 738 35.40 25.65 12.49
N ALA A 739 34.89 25.56 11.26
CA ALA A 739 34.31 26.69 10.57
C ALA A 739 32.93 27.06 11.16
N PRO A 740 32.66 28.37 11.38
CA PRO A 740 31.31 28.85 11.60
C PRO A 740 30.49 28.78 10.29
N GLY A 741 29.19 28.55 10.37
CA GLY A 741 28.29 28.85 9.23
C GLY A 741 27.38 27.74 8.71
N GLY A 742 26.85 26.88 9.57
CA GLY A 742 25.61 26.13 9.34
C GLY A 742 25.57 25.05 8.25
N GLU A 743 26.52 25.04 7.31
CA GLU A 743 26.65 24.01 6.27
C GLU A 743 27.10 22.67 6.85
N ASP A 744 26.60 21.58 6.27
CA ASP A 744 26.79 20.22 6.78
C ASP A 744 27.13 19.19 5.71
N GLN A 745 27.23 19.56 4.42
CA GLN A 745 27.55 18.65 3.32
C GLN A 745 28.59 19.26 2.39
N PHE A 746 29.79 18.67 2.38
CA PHE A 746 30.98 19.23 1.77
C PHE A 746 31.65 18.29 0.78
N VAL A 747 32.14 18.85 -0.32
CA VAL A 747 33.12 18.23 -1.21
C VAL A 747 34.37 19.10 -1.21
N LEU A 748 35.51 18.50 -0.89
CA LEU A 748 36.81 19.17 -0.80
C LEU A 748 37.75 18.64 -1.89
N ARG A 749 38.30 19.56 -2.72
CA ARG A 749 39.21 19.25 -3.83
C ARG A 749 40.33 20.28 -3.84
N GLY A 750 41.52 19.93 -3.38
CA GLY A 750 42.60 20.89 -3.12
C GLY A 750 42.12 22.02 -2.19
N GLU A 751 42.29 23.27 -2.63
CA GLU A 751 41.80 24.46 -1.91
C GLU A 751 40.31 24.77 -2.19
N ALA A 752 39.70 24.11 -3.16
CA ALA A 752 38.30 24.32 -3.51
C ALA A 752 37.38 23.57 -2.55
N GLN A 753 36.41 24.30 -2.00
CA GLN A 753 35.32 23.78 -1.18
C GLN A 753 34.00 24.00 -1.92
N ALA A 754 33.16 22.96 -1.98
CA ALA A 754 31.81 23.05 -2.49
C ALA A 754 30.80 22.51 -1.48
N VAL A 755 29.58 23.06 -1.52
CA VAL A 755 28.47 22.65 -0.64
C VAL A 755 27.27 22.21 -1.45
N ALA A 756 26.52 21.25 -0.92
CA ALA A 756 25.38 20.65 -1.61
C ALA A 756 24.14 21.54 -1.56
N ARG A 757 23.42 21.64 -2.69
CA ARG A 757 22.09 22.23 -2.81
C ARG A 757 21.18 21.35 -3.66
N LEU A 758 19.93 21.23 -3.27
CA LEU A 758 18.90 20.71 -4.17
C LEU A 758 18.45 21.84 -5.09
N ALA A 759 18.51 21.64 -6.40
CA ALA A 759 18.11 22.64 -7.38
C ALA A 759 17.11 22.05 -8.38
N ARG A 760 16.18 22.86 -8.89
CA ARG A 760 15.30 22.43 -9.99
C ARG A 760 16.12 22.24 -11.26
N ARG A 761 15.94 21.10 -11.93
CA ARG A 761 16.54 20.85 -13.23
C ARG A 761 15.55 21.22 -14.32
N ARG A 762 15.75 22.40 -14.92
CA ARG A 762 14.92 22.93 -16.02
C ARG A 762 15.59 22.72 -17.37
N GLY A 763 14.80 22.80 -18.44
CA GLY A 763 15.26 22.79 -19.82
C GLY A 763 15.70 21.41 -20.29
N LEU A 764 15.11 20.34 -19.76
CA LEU A 764 15.29 19.02 -20.35
C LEU A 764 14.62 19.02 -21.74
N PRO A 765 15.37 18.78 -22.83
CA PRO A 765 14.82 18.88 -24.18
C PRO A 765 13.59 17.99 -24.31
N SER A 766 12.53 18.51 -24.95
CA SER A 766 11.36 17.71 -25.29
C SER A 766 11.83 16.50 -26.11
N GLY A 767 11.49 15.28 -25.66
CA GLY A 767 11.96 14.05 -26.28
C GLY A 767 11.67 14.05 -27.79
N GLY A 768 12.73 13.90 -28.59
CA GLY A 768 12.63 13.80 -30.04
C GLY A 768 12.66 12.34 -30.54
N PRO A 769 12.64 12.09 -31.86
CA PRO A 769 12.80 10.75 -32.46
C PRO A 769 14.12 10.02 -32.11
N ALA A 770 15.00 10.63 -31.31
CA ALA A 770 16.33 10.18 -30.93
C ALA A 770 16.37 9.11 -29.80
N THR A 771 15.27 8.82 -29.10
CA THR A 771 15.21 7.74 -28.08
C THR A 771 14.72 6.39 -28.60
N ARG A 772 14.65 6.22 -29.93
CA ARG A 772 14.31 4.93 -30.54
C ARG A 772 15.35 3.88 -30.16
N LEU A 773 14.88 2.84 -29.50
CA LEU A 773 15.67 1.68 -29.16
C LEU A 773 15.87 0.80 -30.39
N ARG A 774 17.06 0.22 -30.49
CA ARG A 774 17.48 -0.64 -31.58
C ARG A 774 16.72 -1.97 -31.53
N ALA A 775 16.03 -2.29 -32.62
CA ALA A 775 15.34 -3.57 -32.74
C ALA A 775 16.32 -4.77 -32.84
N ASP A 776 17.56 -4.54 -33.29
CA ASP A 776 18.61 -5.56 -33.45
C ASP A 776 19.47 -5.77 -32.19
N ALA A 777 19.12 -5.13 -31.06
CA ALA A 777 19.90 -5.14 -29.83
C ALA A 777 19.16 -5.79 -28.64
N GLY A 778 19.94 -6.31 -27.68
CA GLY A 778 19.47 -6.83 -26.42
C GLY A 778 19.48 -5.79 -25.30
N TYR A 779 18.50 -5.86 -24.40
CA TYR A 779 18.39 -4.98 -23.23
C TYR A 779 18.18 -5.78 -21.95
N LEU A 780 19.01 -5.55 -20.94
CA LEU A 780 18.97 -6.25 -19.66
C LEU A 780 18.25 -5.42 -18.59
N LEU A 781 17.15 -5.96 -18.05
CA LEU A 781 16.37 -5.35 -16.98
C LEU A 781 16.42 -6.24 -15.74
N THR A 782 17.15 -5.82 -14.71
CA THR A 782 17.17 -6.54 -13.42
C THR A 782 16.03 -6.06 -12.53
N GLY A 783 15.35 -6.95 -11.82
CA GLY A 783 14.04 -6.63 -11.25
C GLY A 783 12.96 -6.50 -12.33
N GLY A 784 13.23 -6.95 -13.56
CA GLY A 784 12.37 -6.77 -14.74
C GLY A 784 11.02 -7.49 -14.64
N LEU A 785 10.87 -8.44 -13.72
CA LEU A 785 9.61 -9.15 -13.44
C LEU A 785 8.83 -8.57 -12.23
N GLY A 786 9.24 -7.41 -11.72
CA GLY A 786 8.48 -6.62 -10.74
C GLY A 786 7.60 -5.57 -11.42
N ASP A 787 6.64 -4.99 -10.70
CA ASP A 787 5.62 -4.09 -11.26
C ASP A 787 6.25 -2.90 -12.03
N LEU A 788 7.26 -2.25 -11.46
CA LEU A 788 7.98 -1.15 -12.12
C LEU A 788 8.81 -1.65 -13.32
N GLY A 789 9.51 -2.78 -13.16
CA GLY A 789 10.33 -3.37 -14.21
C GLY A 789 9.52 -3.80 -15.44
N LEU A 790 8.30 -4.31 -15.23
CA LEU A 790 7.37 -4.67 -16.31
C LEU A 790 6.84 -3.42 -17.03
N GLY A 791 6.49 -2.36 -16.29
CA GLY A 791 6.11 -1.08 -16.88
C GLY A 791 7.23 -0.47 -17.72
N MET A 792 8.47 -0.52 -17.24
CA MET A 792 9.66 -0.10 -17.99
C MET A 792 9.91 -1.00 -19.21
N ALA A 793 9.78 -2.32 -19.08
CA ALA A 793 9.90 -3.25 -20.20
C ALA A 793 8.92 -2.90 -21.33
N ARG A 794 7.65 -2.63 -21.00
CA ARG A 794 6.62 -2.23 -21.97
C ARG A 794 7.00 -0.92 -22.67
N TRP A 795 7.39 0.09 -21.90
CA TRP A 795 7.88 1.38 -22.40
C TRP A 795 9.09 1.23 -23.36
N MET A 796 9.98 0.26 -23.11
CA MET A 796 11.10 -0.04 -24.01
C MET A 796 10.62 -0.69 -25.32
N VAL A 797 9.66 -1.62 -25.27
CA VAL A 797 9.11 -2.25 -26.48
C VAL A 797 8.41 -1.21 -27.37
N GLU A 798 7.66 -0.30 -26.75
CA GLU A 798 7.01 0.83 -27.43
C GLU A 798 8.03 1.76 -28.12
N ARG A 799 9.26 1.85 -27.58
CA ARG A 799 10.37 2.61 -28.17
C ARG A 799 11.19 1.86 -29.22
N GLY A 800 10.86 0.59 -29.49
CA GLY A 800 11.50 -0.20 -30.53
C GLY A 800 12.37 -1.35 -30.03
N ALA A 801 12.50 -1.56 -28.71
CA ALA A 801 13.21 -2.72 -28.20
C ALA A 801 12.50 -4.01 -28.63
N ARG A 802 13.27 -5.00 -29.09
CA ARG A 802 12.73 -6.31 -29.51
C ARG A 802 13.36 -7.48 -28.78
N HIS A 803 14.44 -7.31 -28.04
CA HIS A 803 15.04 -8.38 -27.24
C HIS A 803 15.26 -7.91 -25.81
N LEU A 804 14.49 -8.48 -24.87
CA LEU A 804 14.53 -8.10 -23.46
C LEU A 804 14.97 -9.27 -22.60
N VAL A 805 16.02 -9.10 -21.82
CA VAL A 805 16.37 -9.99 -20.72
C VAL A 805 15.71 -9.47 -19.46
N LEU A 806 14.74 -10.21 -18.92
CA LEU A 806 14.07 -9.86 -17.66
C LEU A 806 14.65 -10.74 -16.55
N MET A 807 15.54 -10.16 -15.75
CA MET A 807 16.29 -10.86 -14.71
C MET A 807 15.70 -10.64 -13.32
N GLY A 808 15.58 -11.70 -12.53
CA GLY A 808 15.21 -11.66 -11.11
C GLY A 808 15.45 -12.99 -10.43
N ARG A 809 15.33 -13.05 -9.09
CA ARG A 809 15.65 -14.26 -8.30
C ARG A 809 14.60 -15.36 -8.39
N SER A 810 13.33 -14.99 -8.59
CA SER A 810 12.22 -15.95 -8.57
C SER A 810 12.17 -16.72 -9.89
N PRO A 811 12.28 -18.06 -9.87
CA PRO A 811 12.16 -18.85 -11.09
C PRO A 811 10.74 -18.78 -11.64
N LEU A 812 10.65 -18.72 -12.97
CA LEU A 812 9.42 -19.00 -13.69
C LEU A 812 9.43 -20.47 -14.14
N PRO A 813 8.28 -21.14 -14.15
CA PRO A 813 8.20 -22.48 -14.71
C PRO A 813 8.59 -22.46 -16.20
N PRO A 814 9.02 -23.60 -16.76
CA PRO A 814 9.29 -23.75 -18.19
C PRO A 814 8.12 -23.27 -19.04
N ARG A 815 8.39 -22.78 -20.26
CA ARG A 815 7.37 -22.17 -21.12
C ARG A 815 6.23 -23.14 -21.47
N GLU A 816 6.56 -24.42 -21.64
CA GLU A 816 5.61 -25.52 -21.83
C GLU A 816 4.61 -25.64 -20.67
N ASP A 817 5.02 -25.27 -19.46
CA ASP A 817 4.22 -25.38 -18.25
C ASP A 817 3.41 -24.12 -17.95
N TRP A 818 3.56 -23.05 -18.75
CA TRP A 818 2.87 -21.78 -18.52
C TRP A 818 1.34 -21.91 -18.56
N ALA A 819 0.80 -22.93 -19.24
CA ALA A 819 -0.62 -23.25 -19.24
C ALA A 819 -1.14 -23.81 -17.91
N TYR A 820 -0.25 -24.35 -17.08
CA TYR A 820 -0.59 -25.01 -15.81
C TYR A 820 -0.25 -24.16 -14.58
N VAL A 821 0.26 -22.94 -14.79
CA VAL A 821 0.54 -21.99 -13.70
C VAL A 821 -0.78 -21.60 -13.03
N ALA A 822 -0.84 -21.76 -11.71
CA ALA A 822 -2.04 -21.47 -10.93
C ALA A 822 -2.57 -20.04 -11.22
N PRO A 823 -3.83 -19.89 -11.69
CA PRO A 823 -4.42 -18.59 -11.96
C PRO A 823 -4.37 -17.66 -10.74
N GLY A 824 -4.06 -16.38 -10.95
CA GLY A 824 -3.94 -15.39 -9.87
C GLY A 824 -2.63 -15.42 -9.07
N SER A 825 -1.76 -16.41 -9.28
CA SER A 825 -0.43 -16.45 -8.67
C SER A 825 0.49 -15.33 -9.20
N ARG A 826 1.56 -15.01 -8.46
CA ARG A 826 2.60 -14.08 -8.92
C ARG A 826 3.21 -14.53 -10.25
N ALA A 827 3.50 -15.83 -10.38
CA ALA A 827 4.02 -16.42 -11.60
C ALA A 827 3.03 -16.26 -12.77
N ALA A 828 1.72 -16.43 -12.55
CA ALA A 828 0.71 -16.21 -13.60
C ALA A 828 0.69 -14.76 -14.09
N ARG A 829 0.81 -13.77 -13.19
CA ARG A 829 0.92 -12.35 -13.58
C ARG A 829 2.18 -12.06 -14.39
N GLN A 830 3.31 -12.61 -13.97
CA GLN A 830 4.59 -12.46 -14.67
C GLN A 830 4.55 -13.11 -16.06
N VAL A 831 4.00 -14.32 -16.17
CA VAL A 831 3.78 -15.02 -17.44
C VAL A 831 2.84 -14.23 -18.36
N ALA A 832 1.74 -13.69 -17.83
CA ALA A 832 0.81 -12.87 -18.61
C ALA A 832 1.49 -11.60 -19.15
N ALA A 833 2.28 -10.91 -18.31
CA ALA A 833 3.02 -9.72 -18.73
C ALA A 833 4.09 -10.05 -19.78
N ILE A 834 4.80 -11.17 -19.64
CA ILE A 834 5.74 -11.63 -20.68
C ILE A 834 5.00 -11.88 -22.00
N ARG A 835 3.86 -12.58 -21.97
CA ARG A 835 3.05 -12.82 -23.16
C ARG A 835 2.56 -11.51 -23.80
N GLU A 836 2.22 -10.49 -23.01
CA GLU A 836 1.87 -9.17 -23.52
C GLU A 836 3.05 -8.51 -24.26
N LEU A 837 4.24 -8.51 -23.66
CA LEU A 837 5.46 -7.98 -24.30
C LEU A 837 5.78 -8.72 -25.60
N GLU A 838 5.56 -10.04 -25.62
CA GLU A 838 5.75 -10.86 -26.82
C GLU A 838 4.70 -10.59 -27.91
N ALA A 839 3.45 -10.36 -27.52
CA ALA A 839 2.40 -9.93 -28.45
C ALA A 839 2.69 -8.55 -29.05
N LEU A 840 3.41 -7.68 -28.33
CA LEU A 840 3.93 -6.40 -28.84
C LEU A 840 5.18 -6.55 -29.73
N GLY A 841 5.61 -7.79 -29.99
CA GLY A 841 6.70 -8.11 -30.92
C GLY A 841 8.08 -8.24 -30.28
N ALA A 842 8.18 -8.22 -28.95
CA ALA A 842 9.44 -8.49 -28.27
C ALA A 842 9.70 -9.99 -28.11
N ARG A 843 10.96 -10.38 -28.03
CA ARG A 843 11.43 -11.68 -27.55
C ARG A 843 11.95 -11.50 -26.13
N VAL A 844 11.33 -12.20 -25.19
CA VAL A 844 11.68 -12.08 -23.76
C VAL A 844 12.50 -13.29 -23.31
N TYR A 845 13.63 -13.02 -22.67
CA TYR A 845 14.54 -13.99 -22.07
C TYR A 845 14.40 -13.86 -20.54
N PRO A 846 13.50 -14.64 -19.89
CA PRO A 846 13.38 -14.63 -18.45
C PRO A 846 14.64 -15.28 -17.83
N ALA A 847 15.23 -14.62 -16.84
CA ALA A 847 16.45 -15.08 -16.18
C ALA A 847 16.25 -15.16 -14.66
N ALA A 848 16.28 -16.38 -14.12
CA ALA A 848 16.19 -16.67 -12.69
C ALA A 848 17.59 -16.57 -12.05
N VAL A 849 18.11 -15.34 -11.88
CA VAL A 849 19.48 -15.08 -11.45
C VAL A 849 19.47 -13.99 -10.37
N ASP A 850 20.24 -14.21 -9.29
CA ASP A 850 20.56 -13.12 -8.35
C ASP A 850 21.63 -12.24 -8.99
N VAL A 851 21.30 -10.96 -9.21
CA VAL A 851 22.22 -10.00 -9.82
C VAL A 851 23.46 -9.75 -8.96
N ALA A 852 23.39 -9.98 -7.65
CA ALA A 852 24.53 -9.86 -6.75
C ALA A 852 25.49 -11.07 -6.81
N ASP A 853 25.12 -12.15 -7.52
CA ASP A 853 25.98 -13.31 -7.77
C ASP A 853 26.71 -13.12 -9.11
N ARG A 854 27.98 -12.74 -9.02
CA ARG A 854 28.82 -12.45 -10.19
C ARG A 854 28.91 -13.64 -11.14
N ASP A 855 29.11 -14.84 -10.61
CA ASP A 855 29.36 -16.02 -11.44
C ASP A 855 28.08 -16.54 -12.08
N ALA A 856 26.94 -16.42 -11.39
CA ALA A 856 25.64 -16.73 -11.96
C ALA A 856 25.28 -15.74 -13.10
N VAL A 857 25.51 -14.44 -12.92
CA VAL A 857 25.30 -13.44 -13.99
C VAL A 857 26.23 -13.70 -15.17
N ALA A 858 27.52 -13.94 -14.93
CA ALA A 858 28.47 -14.24 -16.00
C ALA A 858 28.11 -15.53 -16.76
N THR A 859 27.65 -16.56 -16.05
CA THR A 859 27.17 -17.82 -16.65
C THR A 859 25.94 -17.59 -17.52
N PHE A 860 24.97 -16.82 -17.02
CA PHE A 860 23.79 -16.45 -17.79
C PHE A 860 24.15 -15.66 -19.05
N LEU A 861 25.04 -14.66 -18.97
CA LEU A 861 25.45 -13.86 -20.13
C LEU A 861 26.15 -14.72 -21.21
N ARG A 862 27.01 -15.66 -20.81
CA ARG A 862 27.61 -16.62 -21.76
C ARG A 862 26.55 -17.49 -22.43
N GLY A 863 25.58 -18.00 -21.67
CA GLY A 863 24.47 -18.79 -22.21
C GLY A 863 23.59 -18.00 -23.18
N TYR A 864 23.23 -16.77 -22.81
CA TYR A 864 22.47 -15.84 -23.65
C TYR A 864 23.13 -15.62 -25.01
N HIS A 865 24.45 -15.40 -25.04
CA HIS A 865 25.19 -15.26 -26.30
C HIS A 865 25.31 -16.57 -27.08
N ALA A 866 25.53 -17.71 -26.40
CA ALA A 866 25.59 -19.02 -27.04
C ALA A 866 24.27 -19.44 -27.71
N GLU A 867 23.14 -19.03 -27.15
CA GLU A 867 21.79 -19.25 -27.71
C GLU A 867 21.41 -18.27 -28.83
N GLY A 868 22.36 -17.44 -29.28
CA GLY A 868 22.16 -16.46 -30.35
C GLY A 868 21.43 -15.19 -29.92
N GLY A 869 21.49 -14.82 -28.63
CA GLY A 869 21.03 -13.53 -28.14
C GLY A 869 21.83 -12.36 -28.77
N PRO A 870 21.18 -11.26 -29.18
CA PRO A 870 21.87 -10.10 -29.76
C PRO A 870 22.82 -9.42 -28.76
N ALA A 871 23.72 -8.58 -29.26
CA ALA A 871 24.61 -7.80 -28.40
C ALA A 871 23.80 -6.90 -27.46
N LEU A 872 24.17 -6.88 -26.17
CA LEU A 872 23.55 -5.98 -25.21
C LEU A 872 23.92 -4.53 -25.53
N ARG A 873 22.92 -3.65 -25.58
CA ARG A 873 23.08 -2.21 -25.77
C ARG A 873 22.48 -1.36 -24.66
N GLY A 874 21.77 -1.95 -23.71
CA GLY A 874 21.30 -1.18 -22.57
C GLY A 874 21.05 -2.02 -21.33
N VAL A 875 21.27 -1.40 -20.18
CA VAL A 875 20.99 -1.97 -18.87
C VAL A 875 20.04 -1.04 -18.13
N LEU A 876 19.01 -1.61 -17.51
CA LEU A 876 18.16 -0.94 -16.54
C LEU A 876 18.15 -1.75 -15.25
N HIS A 877 18.69 -1.16 -14.19
CA HIS A 877 18.82 -1.79 -12.89
C HIS A 877 17.71 -1.32 -11.95
N SER A 878 16.60 -2.06 -11.91
CA SER A 878 15.49 -1.86 -10.97
C SER A 878 15.39 -2.94 -9.88
N ALA A 879 16.45 -3.74 -9.69
CA ALA A 879 16.49 -4.72 -8.63
C ALA A 879 16.62 -4.01 -7.27
N GLY A 880 15.74 -4.37 -6.33
CA GLY A 880 15.74 -3.77 -5.02
C GLY A 880 14.69 -4.37 -4.12
N VAL A 881 14.91 -4.24 -2.81
CA VAL A 881 13.95 -4.54 -1.76
C VAL A 881 13.95 -3.37 -0.79
N ILE A 882 12.85 -3.20 -0.07
CA ILE A 882 12.76 -2.25 1.04
C ILE A 882 12.40 -3.03 2.29
N GLN A 883 13.02 -2.64 3.40
CA GLN A 883 12.67 -3.13 4.73
C GLN A 883 12.64 -1.91 5.65
N PRO A 884 11.48 -1.23 5.76
CA PRO A 884 11.39 -0.03 6.55
C PRO A 884 11.72 -0.33 8.02
N ALA A 885 12.64 0.46 8.58
CA ALA A 885 13.02 0.50 9.98
C ALA A 885 13.67 1.87 10.27
N THR A 886 13.27 2.50 11.37
CA THR A 886 13.98 3.67 11.91
C THR A 886 15.42 3.29 12.25
N LEU A 887 16.33 4.27 12.30
CA LEU A 887 17.73 4.02 12.66
C LEU A 887 17.88 3.24 13.97
N MET A 888 17.02 3.51 14.96
CA MET A 888 17.04 2.82 16.25
C MET A 888 16.58 1.37 16.21
N ASN A 889 15.78 0.98 15.21
CA ASN A 889 15.24 -0.38 15.07
C ASN A 889 15.85 -1.14 13.88
N LEU A 890 16.75 -0.52 13.13
CA LEU A 890 17.42 -1.15 12.00
C LEU A 890 18.52 -2.11 12.50
N GLY A 891 18.40 -3.38 12.13
CA GLY A 891 19.42 -4.40 12.37
C GLY A 891 20.37 -4.59 11.20
N ALA A 892 21.51 -5.25 11.46
CA ALA A 892 22.55 -5.52 10.47
C ALA A 892 22.02 -6.33 9.27
N ASP A 893 21.24 -7.39 9.52
CA ASP A 893 20.68 -8.25 8.47
C ASP A 893 19.75 -7.47 7.53
N ALA A 894 18.91 -6.58 8.09
CA ALA A 894 17.99 -5.75 7.32
C ALA A 894 18.73 -4.70 6.49
N LEU A 895 19.84 -4.14 7.01
CA LEU A 895 20.71 -3.26 6.24
C LEU A 895 21.36 -4.02 5.08
N HIS A 896 21.99 -5.17 5.35
CA HIS A 896 22.65 -5.99 4.34
C HIS A 896 21.67 -6.45 3.24
N ALA A 897 20.48 -6.92 3.62
CA ALA A 897 19.47 -7.40 2.68
C ALA A 897 19.02 -6.33 1.67
N VAL A 898 18.95 -5.06 2.10
CA VAL A 898 18.58 -3.92 1.25
C VAL A 898 19.75 -3.42 0.41
N LEU A 899 20.97 -3.38 0.97
CA LEU A 899 22.18 -3.00 0.23
C LEU A 899 22.49 -4.00 -0.89
N ARG A 900 22.44 -5.31 -0.62
CA ARG A 900 22.91 -6.37 -1.54
C ARG A 900 22.46 -6.21 -3.02
N PRO A 901 21.15 -6.15 -3.34
CA PRO A 901 20.72 -6.09 -4.74
C PRO A 901 21.10 -4.79 -5.45
N LYS A 902 21.27 -3.67 -4.72
CA LYS A 902 21.58 -2.35 -5.29
C LYS A 902 23.08 -2.03 -5.29
N VAL A 903 23.81 -2.48 -4.28
CA VAL A 903 25.25 -2.25 -4.15
C VAL A 903 26.02 -3.32 -4.92
N ALA A 904 26.03 -4.55 -4.42
CA ALA A 904 26.71 -5.67 -5.07
C ALA A 904 26.13 -5.93 -6.47
N GLY A 905 24.80 -5.92 -6.61
CA GLY A 905 24.14 -6.15 -7.89
C GLY A 905 24.52 -5.15 -8.98
N ALA A 906 24.50 -3.85 -8.69
CA ALA A 906 24.89 -2.84 -9.66
C ALA A 906 26.40 -2.90 -9.99
N TRP A 907 27.24 -3.24 -9.01
CA TRP A 907 28.66 -3.46 -9.23
C TRP A 907 28.95 -4.64 -10.15
N VAL A 908 28.28 -5.78 -9.95
CA VAL A 908 28.39 -6.96 -10.84
C VAL A 908 28.06 -6.58 -12.28
N LEU A 909 26.96 -5.84 -12.49
CA LEU A 909 26.59 -5.36 -13.82
C LEU A 909 27.63 -4.41 -14.40
N HIS A 910 28.19 -3.50 -13.59
CA HIS A 910 29.25 -2.61 -14.03
C HIS A 910 30.50 -3.38 -14.47
N ALA A 911 31.00 -4.28 -13.62
CA ALA A 911 32.24 -5.02 -13.84
C ALA A 911 32.15 -6.00 -15.02
N LEU A 912 31.02 -6.69 -15.19
CA LEU A 912 30.85 -7.65 -16.29
C LEU A 912 30.57 -6.99 -17.65
N LEU A 913 30.04 -5.76 -17.64
CA LEU A 913 29.65 -5.04 -18.86
C LEU A 913 30.47 -3.77 -19.08
N GLU A 914 31.65 -3.69 -18.46
CA GLU A 914 32.52 -2.52 -18.55
C GLU A 914 32.97 -2.26 -20.00
N ASP A 915 33.46 -3.31 -20.65
CA ASP A 915 33.93 -3.28 -22.04
C ASP A 915 32.79 -3.46 -23.07
N THR A 916 31.54 -3.55 -22.61
CA THR A 916 30.38 -3.68 -23.50
C THR A 916 29.97 -2.30 -24.01
N PRO A 917 29.83 -2.08 -25.34
CA PRO A 917 29.44 -0.78 -25.88
C PRO A 917 27.93 -0.56 -25.69
N LEU A 918 27.53 -0.18 -24.48
CA LEU A 918 26.15 0.16 -24.14
C LEU A 918 25.80 1.56 -24.67
N ASP A 919 24.56 1.73 -25.10
CA ASP A 919 23.93 3.02 -25.39
C ASP A 919 23.52 3.71 -24.08
N PHE A 920 23.08 2.94 -23.08
CA PHE A 920 22.74 3.45 -21.74
C PHE A 920 22.96 2.43 -20.62
N PHE A 921 23.15 2.94 -19.40
CA PHE A 921 23.19 2.16 -18.16
C PHE A 921 22.39 2.91 -17.09
N VAL A 922 21.13 2.56 -16.93
CA VAL A 922 20.19 3.26 -16.05
C VAL A 922 20.11 2.56 -14.70
N LEU A 923 20.29 3.30 -13.62
CA LEU A 923 20.14 2.84 -12.25
C LEU A 923 18.88 3.46 -11.66
N ILE A 924 17.95 2.63 -11.20
CA ILE A 924 16.71 3.11 -10.58
C ILE A 924 16.98 3.34 -9.10
N SER A 925 17.19 4.61 -8.77
CA SER A 925 17.46 5.12 -7.43
C SER A 925 16.19 5.70 -6.79
N ALA A 926 16.32 6.41 -5.66
CA ALA A 926 15.17 6.97 -4.96
C ALA A 926 15.51 8.22 -4.14
N VAL A 927 14.55 9.15 -4.12
CA VAL A 927 14.64 10.45 -3.41
C VAL A 927 15.05 10.38 -1.93
N PRO A 928 14.70 9.34 -1.13
CA PRO A 928 15.20 9.24 0.26
C PRO A 928 16.73 9.35 0.37
N GLY A 929 17.48 8.85 -0.62
CA GLY A 929 18.95 8.99 -0.66
C GLY A 929 19.44 10.42 -0.82
N LEU A 930 18.61 11.31 -1.37
CA LEU A 930 18.96 12.69 -1.69
C LEU A 930 18.65 13.67 -0.55
N VAL A 931 17.49 13.54 0.09
CA VAL A 931 17.03 14.52 1.09
C VAL A 931 16.86 13.96 2.51
N GLY A 932 16.84 12.63 2.71
CA GLY A 932 16.76 12.01 4.04
C GLY A 932 15.40 12.13 4.78
N TRP A 933 14.67 13.22 4.57
CA TRP A 933 13.35 13.51 5.18
C TRP A 933 12.19 12.78 4.54
N ILE A 934 12.35 12.34 3.29
CA ILE A 934 11.33 11.62 2.54
C ILE A 934 11.51 10.13 2.78
N GLY A 935 10.51 9.48 3.37
CA GLY A 935 10.55 8.06 3.70
C GLY A 935 11.20 7.76 5.06
N SER A 936 10.65 8.31 6.15
CA SER A 936 11.06 7.97 7.52
C SER A 936 11.15 6.45 7.71
N GLY A 937 12.25 5.96 8.28
CA GLY A 937 12.52 4.53 8.38
C GLY A 937 13.06 3.87 7.09
N ALA A 938 13.55 4.64 6.12
CA ALA A 938 14.17 4.10 4.90
C ALA A 938 15.70 4.28 4.87
N SER A 939 16.37 4.32 6.03
CA SER A 939 17.83 4.56 6.17
C SER A 939 18.69 3.58 5.36
N ASN A 940 18.40 2.29 5.45
CA ASN A 940 19.04 1.24 4.65
C ASN A 940 18.82 1.43 3.13
N TYR A 941 17.62 1.87 2.74
CA TYR A 941 17.25 2.12 1.36
C TYR A 941 17.93 3.39 0.82
N ALA A 942 17.99 4.46 1.61
CA ALA A 942 18.73 5.69 1.27
C ALA A 942 20.23 5.38 1.07
N ALA A 943 20.83 4.59 1.95
CA ALA A 943 22.21 4.13 1.84
C ALA A 943 22.44 3.30 0.54
N ALA A 944 21.53 2.39 0.21
CA ALA A 944 21.62 1.58 -1.00
C ALA A 944 21.54 2.42 -2.29
N ASN A 945 20.65 3.40 -2.32
CA ASN A 945 20.39 4.25 -3.47
C ASN A 945 21.53 5.26 -3.72
N THR A 946 22.13 5.81 -2.66
CA THR A 946 23.29 6.71 -2.80
C THR A 946 24.54 6.03 -3.38
N PHE A 947 24.69 4.72 -3.20
CA PHE A 947 25.71 3.96 -3.93
C PHE A 947 25.42 3.92 -5.44
N LEU A 948 24.16 3.78 -5.85
CA LEU A 948 23.79 3.80 -7.27
C LEU A 948 24.13 5.14 -7.90
N ASP A 949 23.85 6.23 -7.19
CA ASP A 949 24.17 7.59 -7.63
C ASP A 949 25.68 7.75 -7.84
N ALA A 950 26.48 7.34 -6.85
CA ALA A 950 27.94 7.37 -6.94
C ALA A 950 28.48 6.49 -8.08
N LEU A 951 27.89 5.31 -8.31
CA LEU A 951 28.27 4.43 -9.42
C LEU A 951 27.98 5.07 -10.78
N ALA A 952 26.88 5.81 -10.92
CA ALA A 952 26.58 6.52 -12.16
C ALA A 952 27.63 7.61 -12.46
N HIS A 953 28.00 8.40 -11.45
CA HIS A 953 29.10 9.37 -11.58
C HIS A 953 30.44 8.69 -11.90
N HIS A 954 30.75 7.57 -11.24
CA HIS A 954 31.97 6.79 -11.50
C HIS A 954 32.07 6.32 -12.96
N ARG A 955 30.98 5.74 -13.49
CA ARG A 955 30.92 5.29 -14.89
C ARG A 955 31.11 6.47 -15.85
N ARG A 956 30.41 7.58 -15.62
CA ARG A 956 30.52 8.79 -16.46
C ARG A 956 31.92 9.39 -16.46
N ALA A 957 32.59 9.42 -15.31
CA ALA A 957 33.96 9.90 -15.20
C ALA A 957 34.97 9.04 -15.99
N ARG A 958 34.62 7.78 -16.31
CA ARG A 958 35.39 6.88 -17.19
C ARG A 958 34.96 6.92 -18.66
N GLY A 959 34.06 7.83 -19.02
CA GLY A 959 33.49 7.92 -20.36
C GLY A 959 32.45 6.85 -20.68
N LEU A 960 32.03 6.04 -19.70
CA LEU A 960 30.99 5.04 -19.87
C LEU A 960 29.60 5.68 -19.67
N PRO A 961 28.56 5.22 -20.39
CA PRO A 961 27.22 5.71 -20.15
C PRO A 961 26.74 5.29 -18.75
N ALA A 962 26.08 6.22 -18.06
CA ALA A 962 25.29 5.92 -16.87
C ALA A 962 24.31 7.05 -16.52
N LEU A 963 23.16 6.69 -15.97
CA LEU A 963 22.19 7.62 -15.42
C LEU A 963 21.55 6.99 -14.17
N SER A 964 21.73 7.60 -13.01
CA SER A 964 20.92 7.30 -11.83
C SER A 964 19.67 8.18 -11.83
N VAL A 965 18.49 7.58 -11.60
CA VAL A 965 17.24 8.32 -11.50
C VAL A 965 16.63 8.14 -10.11
N ASP A 966 16.66 9.20 -9.31
CA ASP A 966 16.10 9.26 -7.96
C ASP A 966 14.59 9.51 -8.03
N TYR A 967 13.80 8.44 -8.10
CA TYR A 967 12.35 8.56 -8.15
C TYR A 967 11.71 8.83 -6.79
N GLY A 968 10.72 9.73 -6.78
CA GLY A 968 9.72 9.84 -5.72
C GLY A 968 8.68 8.72 -5.79
N PRO A 969 7.64 8.76 -4.92
CA PRO A 969 6.58 7.75 -4.91
C PRO A 969 5.83 7.66 -6.24
N TRP A 970 5.53 6.43 -6.68
CA TRP A 970 4.71 6.16 -7.85
C TRP A 970 3.24 5.94 -7.43
N SER A 971 2.27 6.31 -8.27
CA SER A 971 0.84 6.21 -7.96
C SER A 971 0.25 4.80 -8.11
N GLU A 972 0.75 4.03 -9.07
CA GLU A 972 0.12 2.75 -9.51
C GLU A 972 1.01 1.53 -9.31
N VAL A 973 2.32 1.71 -9.24
CA VAL A 973 3.33 0.63 -9.23
C VAL A 973 4.39 0.89 -8.18
N GLY A 974 5.24 -0.11 -7.90
CA GLY A 974 6.40 0.08 -7.05
C GLY A 974 6.12 -0.01 -5.54
N LEU A 975 7.12 0.37 -4.74
CA LEU A 975 7.18 0.04 -3.32
C LEU A 975 6.17 0.84 -2.47
N ALA A 976 5.94 2.11 -2.78
CA ALA A 976 5.06 2.98 -1.99
C ALA A 976 3.58 2.55 -2.02
N VAL A 977 3.12 2.00 -3.15
CA VAL A 977 1.76 1.46 -3.32
C VAL A 977 1.57 0.19 -2.49
N ARG A 978 2.58 -0.69 -2.47
CA ARG A 978 2.55 -1.96 -1.72
C ARG A 978 2.49 -1.77 -0.20
N GLU A 979 3.05 -0.66 0.30
CA GLU A 979 3.03 -0.32 1.72
C GLU A 979 1.78 0.48 2.14
N GLY A 980 0.95 0.93 1.19
CA GLY A 980 -0.32 1.64 1.48
C GLY A 980 -0.16 3.04 2.07
N GLY A 981 1.03 3.65 1.96
CA GLY A 981 1.40 4.92 2.61
C GLY A 981 1.10 6.19 1.80
N LEU A 982 0.63 6.09 0.55
CA LEU A 982 0.45 7.23 -0.35
C LEU A 982 -0.41 8.38 0.23
N PRO A 983 -1.59 8.14 0.84
CA PRO A 983 -2.40 9.24 1.38
C PRO A 983 -1.71 10.02 2.51
N MET A 984 -0.83 9.36 3.28
CA MET A 984 -0.06 10.01 4.34
C MET A 984 1.06 10.87 3.77
N LEU A 985 1.81 10.36 2.78
CA LEU A 985 2.87 11.09 2.10
C LEU A 985 2.32 12.34 1.39
N GLU A 986 1.19 12.21 0.71
CA GLU A 986 0.52 13.36 0.07
C GLU A 986 0.13 14.42 1.10
N ARG A 987 -0.30 14.00 2.30
CA ARG A 987 -0.58 14.92 3.42
C ARG A 987 0.63 15.72 3.89
N GLN A 988 1.82 15.18 3.69
CA GLN A 988 3.11 15.77 4.04
C GLN A 988 3.77 16.51 2.87
N GLY A 989 3.06 16.76 1.75
CA GLY A 989 3.62 17.47 0.59
C GLY A 989 4.46 16.60 -0.34
N ILE A 990 4.44 15.28 -0.15
CA ILE A 990 5.13 14.31 -1.00
C ILE A 990 4.09 13.64 -1.91
N GLY A 991 3.95 14.16 -3.12
CA GLY A 991 3.00 13.67 -4.11
C GLY A 991 3.43 12.36 -4.76
N SER A 992 2.44 11.64 -5.31
CA SER A 992 2.69 10.48 -6.16
C SER A 992 2.87 10.89 -7.64
N MET A 993 3.57 10.06 -8.41
CA MET A 993 3.79 10.25 -9.84
C MET A 993 3.25 9.04 -10.63
N SER A 994 2.57 9.31 -11.73
CA SER A 994 2.13 8.24 -12.63
C SER A 994 3.30 7.62 -13.41
N PRO A 995 3.20 6.34 -13.81
CA PRO A 995 4.21 5.70 -14.65
C PRO A 995 4.58 6.53 -15.90
N PRO A 996 3.61 7.09 -16.67
CA PRO A 996 3.94 7.94 -17.83
C PRO A 996 4.76 9.18 -17.48
N GLN A 997 4.47 9.85 -16.35
CA GLN A 997 5.21 11.05 -15.93
C GLN A 997 6.68 10.72 -15.63
N GLY A 998 6.93 9.70 -14.81
CA GLY A 998 8.29 9.30 -14.46
C GLY A 998 9.10 8.76 -15.65
N LEU A 999 8.44 8.08 -16.57
CA LEU A 999 9.05 7.57 -17.80
C LEU A 999 9.33 8.68 -18.83
N ALA A 1000 8.51 9.74 -18.87
CA ALA A 1000 8.78 10.91 -19.70
C ALA A 1000 10.04 11.65 -19.23
N ALA A 1001 10.26 11.75 -17.91
CA ALA A 1001 11.49 12.32 -17.37
C ALA A 1001 12.73 11.48 -17.75
N LEU A 1002 12.65 10.15 -17.61
CA LEU A 1002 13.72 9.23 -18.04
C LEU A 1002 14.04 9.39 -19.53
N ASP A 1003 13.02 9.40 -20.39
CA ASP A 1003 13.18 9.53 -21.83
C ASP A 1003 13.96 10.80 -22.22
N ARG A 1004 13.67 11.93 -21.58
CA ARG A 1004 14.40 13.17 -21.81
C ARG A 1004 15.82 13.12 -21.27
N ALA A 1005 15.99 12.54 -20.07
CA ALA A 1005 17.27 12.45 -19.38
C ALA A 1005 18.29 11.52 -20.07
N LEU A 1006 17.83 10.47 -20.75
CA LEU A 1006 18.69 9.49 -21.42
C LEU A 1006 19.65 10.09 -22.44
N THR A 1007 19.26 11.20 -23.07
CA THR A 1007 20.06 11.90 -24.09
C THR A 1007 20.97 12.98 -23.51
N GLN A 1008 20.91 13.21 -22.20
CA GLN A 1008 21.64 14.28 -21.52
C GLN A 1008 22.97 13.78 -20.95
N PRO A 1009 23.94 14.69 -20.72
CA PRO A 1009 25.20 14.36 -20.07
C PRO A 1009 25.05 14.11 -18.57
N ASP A 1010 23.88 14.41 -17.99
CA ASP A 1010 23.60 14.24 -16.57
C ASP A 1010 23.84 12.77 -16.13
N ALA A 1011 24.57 12.60 -15.03
CA ALA A 1011 24.83 11.29 -14.41
C ALA A 1011 23.76 10.92 -13.38
N GLN A 1012 23.05 11.91 -12.84
CA GLN A 1012 22.04 11.76 -11.79
C GLN A 1012 20.91 12.77 -12.01
N LEU A 1013 19.67 12.33 -11.85
CA LEU A 1013 18.47 13.16 -11.93
C LEU A 1013 17.45 12.69 -10.90
N ALA A 1014 16.92 13.61 -10.09
CA ALA A 1014 15.78 13.32 -9.24
C ALA A 1014 14.48 13.69 -9.95
N VAL A 1015 13.47 12.83 -9.80
CA VAL A 1015 12.13 13.00 -10.38
C VAL A 1015 11.13 12.79 -9.26
N ALA A 1016 10.48 13.85 -8.79
CA ALA A 1016 9.61 13.82 -7.62
C ALA A 1016 8.51 14.89 -7.70
N SER A 1017 7.30 14.52 -7.29
CA SER A 1017 6.20 15.47 -7.08
C SER A 1017 6.29 16.02 -5.65
N LEU A 1018 6.76 17.25 -5.48
CA LEU A 1018 6.98 17.87 -4.17
C LEU A 1018 6.27 19.22 -4.08
N ASP A 1019 5.38 19.34 -3.11
CA ASP A 1019 4.76 20.60 -2.68
C ASP A 1019 5.60 21.16 -1.53
N TRP A 1020 6.57 22.01 -1.85
CA TRP A 1020 7.52 22.57 -0.87
C TRP A 1020 6.83 23.33 0.27
N PRO A 1021 5.86 24.22 0.04
CA PRO A 1021 5.08 24.82 1.13
C PRO A 1021 4.49 23.79 2.09
N ARG A 1022 3.82 22.74 1.58
CA ARG A 1022 3.23 21.70 2.42
C ARG A 1022 4.28 20.83 3.11
N PHE A 1023 5.37 20.53 2.42
CA PHE A 1023 6.49 19.77 2.93
C PHE A 1023 7.14 20.45 4.13
N PHE A 1024 7.41 21.75 4.04
CA PHE A 1024 8.02 22.51 5.14
C PHE A 1024 7.09 22.69 6.35
N ARG A 1025 5.77 22.68 6.15
CA ARG A 1025 4.80 22.62 7.25
C ARG A 1025 4.81 21.26 7.96
N ALA A 1026 4.99 20.17 7.21
CA ALA A 1026 5.07 18.82 7.79
C ALA A 1026 6.43 18.54 8.46
N PHE A 1027 7.51 19.15 7.96
CA PHE A 1027 8.88 18.93 8.41
C PHE A 1027 9.56 20.28 8.69
N ALA A 1028 9.24 20.91 9.83
CA ALA A 1028 9.73 22.23 10.18
C ALA A 1028 11.28 22.32 10.17
N HIS A 1029 11.99 21.31 10.68
CA HIS A 1029 13.46 21.27 10.70
C HIS A 1029 14.09 21.14 9.29
N ALA A 1030 13.34 20.65 8.29
CA ALA A 1030 13.82 20.64 6.92
C ALA A 1030 14.02 22.06 6.37
N ARG A 1031 13.32 23.08 6.91
CA ARG A 1031 13.50 24.49 6.54
C ARG A 1031 14.86 25.05 6.97
N THR A 1032 15.44 24.51 8.03
CA THR A 1032 16.74 24.95 8.55
C THR A 1032 17.92 24.20 7.91
N THR A 1033 17.64 23.20 7.06
CA THR A 1033 18.66 22.41 6.39
C THR A 1033 19.26 23.16 5.19
N PRO A 1034 20.59 23.39 5.12
CA PRO A 1034 21.22 24.13 4.03
C PRO A 1034 21.00 23.52 2.64
N LEU A 1035 20.88 22.19 2.55
CA LEU A 1035 20.59 21.48 1.31
C LEU A 1035 19.32 21.99 0.60
N LEU A 1036 18.28 22.35 1.36
CA LEU A 1036 16.97 22.76 0.86
C LEU A 1036 16.78 24.28 0.81
N ALA A 1037 17.85 25.07 1.00
CA ALA A 1037 17.77 26.53 1.12
C ALA A 1037 17.12 27.21 -0.10
N GLU A 1038 17.29 26.66 -1.30
CA GLU A 1038 16.65 27.21 -2.52
C GLU A 1038 15.15 26.93 -2.56
N GLN A 1039 14.73 25.76 -2.10
CA GLN A 1039 13.32 25.37 -2.02
C GLN A 1039 12.60 26.19 -0.94
N VAL A 1040 13.27 26.51 0.16
CA VAL A 1040 12.74 27.41 1.19
C VAL A 1040 12.47 28.79 0.59
N LYS A 1041 13.41 29.33 -0.20
CA LYS A 1041 13.20 30.61 -0.91
C LYS A 1041 12.05 30.53 -1.91
N GLU A 1042 11.96 29.43 -2.67
CA GLU A 1042 10.91 29.22 -3.66
C GLU A 1042 9.51 29.12 -3.03
N ALA A 1043 9.41 28.45 -1.87
CA ALA A 1043 8.14 28.24 -1.18
C ALA A 1043 7.56 29.53 -0.54
N GLY A 1044 8.39 30.55 -0.33
CA GLY A 1044 7.98 31.87 0.17
C GLY A 1044 7.28 31.84 1.53
N GLU A 1045 6.41 32.83 1.80
CA GLU A 1045 5.63 32.93 3.04
C GLU A 1045 4.67 31.75 3.25
N GLY A 1046 4.27 31.05 2.18
CA GLY A 1046 3.47 29.83 2.25
C GLY A 1046 4.16 28.65 2.94
N ALA A 1047 5.49 28.74 3.16
CA ALA A 1047 6.29 27.75 3.88
C ALA A 1047 6.22 27.89 5.40
N GLU A 1048 5.65 28.97 5.94
CA GLU A 1048 5.47 29.09 7.38
C GLU A 1048 4.46 28.05 7.88
N PRO A 1049 4.72 27.39 9.03
CA PRO A 1049 3.71 26.59 9.68
C PRO A 1049 2.53 27.51 10.01
N ALA A 1050 1.44 27.38 9.25
CA ALA A 1050 0.15 27.82 9.74
C ALA A 1050 -0.12 26.99 10.99
N ARG A 1051 0.09 27.60 12.16
CA ARG A 1051 -0.21 26.98 13.45
C ARG A 1051 -1.59 26.35 13.35
N SER A 1052 -1.74 25.12 13.80
CA SER A 1052 -3.06 24.51 13.87
C SER A 1052 -4.02 25.45 14.62
N PRO A 1053 -5.33 25.50 14.29
CA PRO A 1053 -6.28 26.32 15.03
C PRO A 1053 -6.20 26.05 16.55
N GLU A 1054 -5.87 24.80 16.92
CA GLU A 1054 -5.62 24.35 18.28
C GLU A 1054 -4.35 24.95 18.89
N ALA A 1055 -3.24 25.02 18.16
CA ALA A 1055 -2.01 25.68 18.60
C ALA A 1055 -2.17 27.20 18.72
N GLY A 1056 -2.91 27.82 17.78
CA GLY A 1056 -3.27 29.24 17.86
C GLY A 1056 -4.13 29.55 19.09
N ALA A 1057 -5.16 28.71 19.35
CA ALA A 1057 -6.00 28.81 20.54
C ALA A 1057 -5.20 28.56 21.83
N LEU A 1058 -4.30 27.56 21.83
CA LEU A 1058 -3.40 27.29 22.95
C LEU A 1058 -2.52 28.50 23.24
N GLN A 1059 -1.93 29.14 22.22
CA GLN A 1059 -1.03 30.27 22.44
C GLN A 1059 -1.76 31.53 22.92
N ALA A 1060 -2.96 31.80 22.41
CA ALA A 1060 -3.84 32.84 22.94
C ALA A 1060 -4.18 32.56 24.41
N ALA A 1061 -4.59 31.33 24.72
CA ALA A 1061 -4.90 30.91 26.09
C ALA A 1061 -3.68 30.97 27.02
N LEU A 1062 -2.47 30.59 26.56
CA LEU A 1062 -1.24 30.66 27.35
C LEU A 1062 -0.80 32.11 27.63
N SER A 1063 -1.07 33.03 26.70
CA SER A 1063 -0.76 34.46 26.84
C SER A 1063 -1.68 35.13 27.88
N GLU A 1064 -2.95 34.71 27.94
CA GLU A 1064 -3.94 35.21 28.91
C GLU A 1064 -3.91 34.47 30.26
N ALA A 1065 -3.38 33.25 30.30
CA ALA A 1065 -3.33 32.42 31.49
C ALA A 1065 -2.26 32.84 32.49
N GLN A 1066 -2.64 32.84 33.77
CA GLN A 1066 -1.73 32.92 34.91
C GLN A 1066 -0.72 31.75 34.88
N PRO A 1067 0.53 31.92 35.38
CA PRO A 1067 1.58 30.89 35.30
C PRO A 1067 1.15 29.49 35.76
N GLY A 1068 0.35 29.41 36.84
CA GLY A 1068 -0.16 28.13 37.38
C GLY A 1068 -1.19 27.41 36.51
N ALA A 1069 -1.84 28.09 35.56
CA ALA A 1069 -2.84 27.50 34.67
C ALA A 1069 -2.24 27.02 33.33
N ARG A 1070 -1.01 27.42 33.00
CA ARG A 1070 -0.34 27.10 31.72
C ARG A 1070 -0.03 25.61 31.55
N SER A 1071 0.32 24.91 32.64
CA SER A 1071 0.63 23.48 32.63
C SER A 1071 -0.56 22.63 32.14
N GLU A 1072 -1.78 22.94 32.60
CA GLU A 1072 -2.98 22.17 32.21
C GLU A 1072 -3.37 22.41 30.75
N LEU A 1073 -3.15 23.62 30.24
CA LEU A 1073 -3.37 23.95 28.82
C LEU A 1073 -2.42 23.17 27.90
N VAL A 1074 -1.13 23.13 28.22
CA VAL A 1074 -0.13 22.35 27.46
C VAL A 1074 -0.43 20.85 27.59
N ARG A 1075 -0.84 20.37 28.77
CA ARG A 1075 -1.24 18.98 29.00
C ARG A 1075 -2.38 18.55 28.09
N GLU A 1076 -3.43 19.36 27.98
CA GLU A 1076 -4.59 19.01 27.14
C GLU A 1076 -4.24 18.98 25.65
N TYR A 1077 -3.41 19.93 25.21
CA TYR A 1077 -2.87 19.92 23.86
C TYR A 1077 -2.06 18.65 23.57
N LEU A 1078 -1.09 18.31 24.43
CA LEU A 1078 -0.26 17.12 24.27
C LEU A 1078 -1.09 15.83 24.31
N ARG A 1079 -2.10 15.76 25.20
CA ARG A 1079 -3.05 14.64 25.25
C ARG A 1079 -3.81 14.48 23.93
N THR A 1080 -4.22 15.58 23.31
CA THR A 1080 -4.89 15.57 22.01
C THR A 1080 -3.97 15.09 20.89
N GLN A 1081 -2.71 15.55 20.86
CA GLN A 1081 -1.75 15.10 19.84
C GLN A 1081 -1.40 13.62 19.99
N VAL A 1082 -1.13 13.16 21.22
CA VAL A 1082 -0.89 11.73 21.50
C VAL A 1082 -2.08 10.87 21.09
N ALA A 1083 -3.30 11.30 21.40
CA ALA A 1083 -4.51 10.58 21.00
C ALA A 1083 -4.64 10.42 19.48
N ARG A 1084 -4.31 11.47 18.72
CA ARG A 1084 -4.31 11.42 17.26
C ARG A 1084 -3.29 10.45 16.71
N VAL A 1085 -2.07 10.49 17.24
CA VAL A 1085 -0.98 9.61 16.79
C VAL A 1085 -1.31 8.14 17.09
N LEU A 1086 -1.89 7.84 18.26
CA LEU A 1086 -2.33 6.49 18.64
C LEU A 1086 -3.65 6.06 17.98
N ALA A 1087 -4.31 6.94 17.22
CA ALA A 1087 -5.67 6.74 16.70
C ALA A 1087 -6.69 6.33 17.80
N ARG A 1088 -6.57 6.91 19.01
CA ARG A 1088 -7.46 6.69 20.17
C ARG A 1088 -8.20 7.97 20.54
N SER A 1089 -9.21 7.83 21.40
CA SER A 1089 -9.89 8.99 21.99
C SER A 1089 -9.06 9.56 23.13
N SER A 1090 -8.87 10.89 23.16
CA SER A 1090 -8.12 11.61 24.21
C SER A 1090 -8.72 11.41 25.61
N ALA A 1091 -10.03 11.21 25.72
CA ALA A 1091 -10.72 10.96 26.98
C ALA A 1091 -10.33 9.62 27.66
N ARG A 1092 -9.72 8.69 26.91
CA ARG A 1092 -9.31 7.37 27.40
C ARG A 1092 -7.80 7.26 27.66
N LEU A 1093 -7.04 8.35 27.54
CA LEU A 1093 -5.61 8.36 27.79
C LEU A 1093 -5.31 8.75 29.23
N ASP A 1094 -4.61 7.86 29.94
CA ASP A 1094 -4.00 8.19 31.24
C ASP A 1094 -2.76 9.06 31.00
N VAL A 1095 -2.78 10.27 31.55
CA VAL A 1095 -1.70 11.26 31.39
C VAL A 1095 -0.43 10.91 32.15
N ASN A 1096 -0.50 9.96 33.10
CA ASN A 1096 0.63 9.49 33.89
C ASN A 1096 1.21 8.17 33.37
N ALA A 1097 0.50 7.45 32.51
CA ALA A 1097 0.99 6.23 31.90
C ALA A 1097 2.10 6.51 30.89
N SER A 1098 3.05 5.59 30.79
CA SER A 1098 4.14 5.66 29.79
C SER A 1098 3.55 5.61 28.39
N LEU A 1099 3.94 6.55 27.51
CA LEU A 1099 3.48 6.57 26.12
C LEU A 1099 3.78 5.27 25.37
N MET A 1100 4.89 4.59 25.67
CA MET A 1100 5.24 3.28 25.09
C MET A 1100 4.23 2.20 25.48
N SER A 1101 3.80 2.17 26.74
CA SER A 1101 2.77 1.24 27.22
C SER A 1101 1.38 1.51 26.60
N LEU A 1102 1.14 2.75 26.14
CA LEU A 1102 -0.07 3.14 25.43
C LEU A 1102 -0.04 2.80 23.93
N GLY A 1103 1.07 2.25 23.44
CA GLY A 1103 1.26 1.82 22.05
C GLY A 1103 2.00 2.83 21.17
N LEU A 1104 2.67 3.84 21.75
CA LEU A 1104 3.50 4.77 20.97
C LEU A 1104 4.76 4.03 20.50
N ASP A 1105 4.93 3.87 19.19
CA ASP A 1105 6.16 3.32 18.61
C ASP A 1105 7.14 4.41 18.15
N SER A 1106 8.29 4.02 17.58
CA SER A 1106 9.31 4.98 17.13
C SER A 1106 8.88 5.84 15.94
N LEU A 1107 8.06 5.33 15.01
CA LEU A 1107 7.55 6.11 13.87
C LEU A 1107 6.49 7.11 14.34
N MET A 1108 5.61 6.67 15.24
CA MET A 1108 4.64 7.50 15.93
C MET A 1108 5.32 8.59 16.76
N SER A 1109 6.44 8.28 17.41
CA SER A 1109 7.22 9.26 18.16
C SER A 1109 7.78 10.37 17.26
N ILE A 1110 8.24 10.03 16.05
CA ILE A 1110 8.69 11.02 15.06
C ILE A 1110 7.52 11.89 14.59
N ASP A 1111 6.34 11.29 14.32
CA ASP A 1111 5.14 12.06 13.96
C ASP A 1111 4.71 13.02 15.09
N LEU A 1112 4.72 12.53 16.34
CA LEU A 1112 4.41 13.34 17.52
C LEU A 1112 5.40 14.50 17.69
N ARG A 1113 6.70 14.24 17.59
CA ARG A 1113 7.75 15.27 17.63
C ARG A 1113 7.51 16.34 16.57
N ASN A 1114 7.40 15.93 15.31
CA ASN A 1114 7.26 16.84 14.17
C ASN A 1114 6.02 17.73 14.31
N ARG A 1115 4.93 17.20 14.88
CA ARG A 1115 3.71 17.98 15.17
C ARG A 1115 3.93 19.01 16.26
N ILE A 1116 4.52 18.62 17.40
CA ILE A 1116 4.82 19.54 18.50
C ILE A 1116 5.75 20.66 18.02
N GLU A 1117 6.79 20.30 17.26
CA GLU A 1117 7.73 21.26 16.67
C GLU A 1117 7.02 22.22 15.71
N SER A 1118 6.18 21.70 14.81
CA SER A 1118 5.43 22.52 13.86
C SER A 1118 4.46 23.49 14.56
N ASP A 1119 3.76 23.03 15.59
CA ASP A 1119 2.71 23.80 16.25
C ASP A 1119 3.26 24.78 17.30
N LEU A 1120 4.25 24.36 18.07
CA LEU A 1120 4.75 25.09 19.24
C LEU A 1120 6.13 25.73 19.03
N GLY A 1121 6.87 25.34 17.98
CA GLY A 1121 8.26 25.76 17.77
C GLY A 1121 9.25 25.17 18.78
N VAL A 1122 8.82 24.18 19.57
CA VAL A 1122 9.63 23.52 20.61
C VAL A 1122 10.25 22.26 20.05
N VAL A 1123 11.58 22.16 20.10
CA VAL A 1123 12.33 20.96 19.71
C VAL A 1123 12.37 19.98 20.88
N ILE A 1124 11.80 18.79 20.68
CA ILE A 1124 11.89 17.70 21.65
C ILE A 1124 12.95 16.70 21.17
N PRO A 1125 14.05 16.50 21.93
CA PRO A 1125 15.02 15.46 21.62
C PRO A 1125 14.33 14.09 21.52
N MET A 1126 14.58 13.35 20.44
CA MET A 1126 13.91 12.05 20.22
C MET A 1126 14.17 11.07 21.36
N VAL A 1127 15.33 11.14 22.00
CA VAL A 1127 15.63 10.30 23.16
C VAL A 1127 14.65 10.50 24.32
N ASN A 1128 14.09 11.70 24.51
CA ASN A 1128 13.10 11.95 25.55
C ASN A 1128 11.81 11.20 25.24
N LEU A 1129 11.36 11.18 23.98
CA LEU A 1129 10.19 10.43 23.54
C LEU A 1129 10.42 8.91 23.57
N LEU A 1130 11.61 8.46 23.17
CA LEU A 1130 11.98 7.04 23.14
C LEU A 1130 12.16 6.42 24.54
N ARG A 1131 12.36 7.24 25.59
CA ARG A 1131 12.31 6.79 26.99
C ARG A 1131 10.89 6.45 27.46
N GLY A 1132 9.88 6.68 26.62
CA GLY A 1132 8.48 6.44 26.93
C GLY A 1132 7.96 7.32 28.07
N PRO A 1133 8.10 8.66 27.98
CA PRO A 1133 7.64 9.57 29.02
C PRO A 1133 6.12 9.49 29.12
N SER A 1134 5.55 9.95 30.23
CA SER A 1134 4.12 10.21 30.33
C SER A 1134 3.77 11.57 29.71
N ILE A 1135 2.49 11.83 29.43
CA ILE A 1135 2.05 13.15 28.97
C ILE A 1135 2.41 14.22 30.00
N ALA A 1136 2.30 13.90 31.30
CA ALA A 1136 2.68 14.82 32.37
C ALA A 1136 4.18 15.18 32.32
N GLN A 1137 5.06 14.20 32.12
CA GLN A 1137 6.50 14.45 31.97
C GLN A 1137 6.82 15.26 30.71
N LEU A 1138 6.08 15.02 29.62
CA LEU A 1138 6.27 15.77 28.38
C LEU A 1138 5.87 17.25 28.54
N VAL A 1139 4.91 17.57 29.42
CA VAL A 1139 4.57 18.96 29.77
C VAL A 1139 5.76 19.63 30.45
N ASP A 1140 6.44 18.93 31.35
CA ASP A 1140 7.60 19.46 32.07
C ASP A 1140 8.79 19.74 31.11
N ASP A 1141 8.91 18.97 30.03
CA ASP A 1141 9.89 19.19 28.96
C ASP A 1141 9.50 20.36 28.02
N VAL A 1142 8.21 20.47 27.66
CA VAL A 1142 7.74 21.43 26.64
C VAL A 1142 7.51 22.82 27.21
N LEU A 1143 6.92 22.91 28.40
CA LEU A 1143 6.46 24.18 28.98
C LEU A 1143 7.60 25.20 29.19
N PRO A 1144 8.80 24.83 29.69
CA PRO A 1144 9.92 25.76 29.84
C PRO A 1144 10.52 26.23 28.52
N ALA A 1145 10.37 25.45 27.45
CA ALA A 1145 10.93 25.75 26.13
C ALA A 1145 10.01 26.64 25.27
N LEU A 1146 8.78 26.90 25.71
CA LEU A 1146 7.83 27.78 25.02
C LEU A 1146 8.24 29.25 25.15
N THR A 1147 8.62 29.88 24.03
CA THR A 1147 8.77 31.34 23.96
C THR A 1147 7.40 32.01 23.90
N LEU A 1148 6.95 32.59 25.01
CA LEU A 1148 5.74 33.41 25.05
C LEU A 1148 6.09 34.84 24.64
N ALA A 1149 5.39 35.37 23.64
CA ALA A 1149 5.55 36.76 23.23
C ALA A 1149 5.11 37.69 24.39
N GLY A 1150 6.07 38.34 25.04
CA GLY A 1150 5.83 39.26 26.15
C GLY A 1150 6.76 39.14 27.36
N ALA A 1151 7.71 38.19 27.39
CA ALA A 1151 8.74 38.13 28.43
C ALA A 1151 10.06 38.73 27.94
N GLU A 1152 10.14 40.06 27.88
CA GLU A 1152 11.44 40.73 28.02
C GLU A 1152 11.99 40.31 29.39
N THR A 1153 13.04 39.49 29.37
CA THR A 1153 13.70 39.05 30.57
C THR A 1153 14.55 40.21 31.07
N GLU A 1154 14.14 40.83 32.17
CA GLU A 1154 15.06 41.53 33.05
C GLU A 1154 16.15 40.52 33.46
N MET A 1155 17.29 40.59 32.79
CA MET A 1155 18.52 39.98 33.26
C MET A 1155 18.98 40.78 34.49
N GLU A 1156 18.57 40.32 35.68
CA GLU A 1156 19.26 40.67 36.91
C GLU A 1156 20.64 40.00 36.89
N GLU A 1157 21.69 40.83 36.84
CA GLU A 1157 23.04 40.47 37.24
C GLU A 1157 23.01 39.86 38.64
N VAL A 1158 23.18 38.55 38.75
CA VAL A 1158 23.65 37.94 40.00
C VAL A 1158 25.01 37.32 39.73
N THR A 1159 26.02 38.12 40.09
CA THR A 1159 27.39 37.74 40.37
C THR A 1159 27.44 36.48 41.23
N LEU A 1160 28.05 35.40 40.70
CA LEU A 1160 29.13 34.61 41.32
C LEU A 1160 29.63 33.50 40.37
#